data_AF-A0A7Y2WWW8-F1
#
_entry.id   AF-A0A7Y2WWW8-F1
#
_cell.length_a   1.000
_cell.length_b   1.000
_cell.length_c   1.000
_cell.angle_alpha   90.00
_cell.angle_beta   90.00
_cell.angle_gamma   90.00
#
_symmetry.space_group_name_H-M   'P 1'
#
loop_
_entity.id
_entity.type
_entity.pdbx_description
1 polymer ?
#
loop_
_entity_poly.entity_id
_entity_poly.type
_entity_poly.pdbx_seq_one_letter_code
_entity_poly.pdbx_strand_id
1 'polypeptide(L)'
;MTHPRRSGPFDDPFFVAACLLVALMMIGLSLARYYGYNAGMLDLGVMSQAIWSGTQGKPLLQTAPDMGPRSRLAVHVELIYFALVPLYALWSSPQALLVAQGLLFVAGALPAYRLALRSTESILAARCMALIYLLYPVAQTAVLFDFHGDTLAMPLLLFALDAADRRDWRSFGLWSALALSCKMYIALPIAGIGAYLFLWGGQRRAGLITAAAGLIYGALAFLVVREIFKTPGLAGSAAGSYISHYFGAYREISSTALVRALNVAIIFGPALILARRGWRWLLVGSPLALAALLSTGPGGSYYYYYHHYAAVVPFIVMAVVDGAGRMRERSLSNDQRPTTNDQELAADKRSSFVVRRSSSQRTWRGDLIFTTLIVFISSALLVNTPLSPFFWQGSPGKGFDSTAYGSTSRDRVKDAFLAEYVTPQAAVAASMFLATHIANRETLYVVRYSDDSGGERLPRILPLVDMVVADALFDWRVVSGEKVLGKIDYEAAEIKELLGDPSFALRAERDGLLLFTRGDDGLRQEITALDAAELPPMSADFGPVQLLGAQVTAMGGRRYLAEFEWQLKGAPPTSRLVAISQFDGIPDARIVHLPSYVLLPTDQWQPGQVIRERFEIELPAEVAPGSYTWRTGWYDPAQSEAYATDQRSRLPGSVDVAITTIDVGQ
;
A
#
# COMPACT_ATOMS: atom_id res chain seq x y z
N MET A 1 3.79 44.34 -34.75
CA MET A 1 3.96 43.91 -33.34
C MET A 1 3.77 42.41 -33.28
N THR A 2 4.86 41.65 -33.23
CA THR A 2 4.86 40.20 -33.09
C THR A 2 4.37 39.83 -31.70
N HIS A 3 3.21 39.18 -31.58
CA HIS A 3 2.81 38.56 -30.32
C HIS A 3 3.94 37.61 -29.87
N PRO A 4 4.53 37.77 -28.67
CA PRO A 4 5.49 36.79 -28.18
C PRO A 4 4.77 35.43 -28.17
N ARG A 5 5.38 34.42 -28.80
CA ARG A 5 4.88 33.03 -28.75
C ARG A 5 4.64 32.73 -27.27
N ARG A 6 3.38 32.49 -26.88
CA ARG A 6 3.05 32.07 -25.52
C ARG A 6 3.79 30.74 -25.32
N SER A 7 4.87 30.77 -24.55
CA SER A 7 5.71 29.60 -24.23
C SER A 7 4.82 28.49 -23.67
N GLY A 8 4.83 27.33 -24.32
CA GLY A 8 4.07 26.17 -23.87
C GLY A 8 4.60 25.64 -22.53
N PRO A 9 3.90 24.70 -21.87
CA PRO A 9 4.36 24.12 -20.61
C PRO A 9 5.76 23.49 -20.73
N PHE A 10 6.09 22.91 -21.88
CA PHE A 10 7.40 22.29 -22.15
C PHE A 10 8.52 23.30 -22.40
N ASP A 11 8.19 24.57 -22.68
CA ASP A 11 9.17 25.66 -22.79
C ASP A 11 9.48 26.27 -21.41
N ASP A 12 8.76 25.86 -20.35
CA ASP A 12 9.00 26.30 -18.98
C ASP A 12 9.92 25.29 -18.24
N PRO A 13 11.22 25.60 -18.08
CA PRO A 13 12.16 24.68 -17.45
C PRO A 13 11.81 24.36 -16.00
N PHE A 14 11.14 25.28 -15.30
CA PHE A 14 10.69 25.03 -13.92
C PHE A 14 9.65 23.91 -13.89
N PHE A 15 8.66 23.97 -14.80
CA PHE A 15 7.61 22.96 -14.88
C PHE A 15 8.19 21.58 -15.20
N VAL A 16 9.09 21.50 -16.19
CA VAL A 16 9.75 20.25 -16.58
C VAL A 16 10.58 19.68 -15.42
N ALA A 17 11.38 20.51 -14.75
CA ALA A 17 12.19 20.08 -13.60
C ALA A 17 11.31 19.57 -12.45
N ALA A 18 10.22 20.28 -12.12
CA ALA A 18 9.28 19.84 -11.08
C ALA A 18 8.65 18.49 -11.41
N CYS A 19 8.24 18.28 -12.67
CA CYS A 19 7.69 17.00 -13.13
C CYS A 19 8.72 15.88 -13.01
N LEU A 20 9.96 16.09 -13.49
CA LEU A 20 11.02 15.08 -13.43
C LEU A 20 11.39 14.71 -12.00
N LEU A 21 11.54 15.70 -11.11
CA LEU A 21 11.87 15.45 -9.70
C LEU A 21 10.76 14.66 -8.99
N VAL A 22 9.50 15.03 -9.20
CA VAL A 22 8.37 14.31 -8.59
C VAL A 22 8.19 12.93 -9.23
N ALA A 23 8.44 12.77 -10.53
CA ALA A 23 8.42 11.46 -11.18
C ALA A 23 9.46 10.52 -10.57
N LEU A 24 10.72 10.98 -10.47
CA LEU A 24 11.81 10.23 -9.85
C LEU A 24 11.47 9.87 -8.40
N MET A 25 10.93 10.82 -7.63
CA MET A 25 10.54 10.61 -6.24
C MET A 25 9.41 9.57 -6.11
N MET A 26 8.29 9.73 -6.83
CA MET A 26 7.15 8.83 -6.68
C MET A 26 7.46 7.43 -7.21
N ILE A 27 8.06 7.32 -8.39
CA ILE A 27 8.42 6.03 -9.00
C ILE A 27 9.48 5.33 -8.15
N GLY A 28 10.53 6.06 -7.74
CA GLY A 28 11.61 5.51 -6.93
C GLY A 28 11.12 4.97 -5.59
N LEU A 29 10.25 5.70 -4.88
CA LEU A 29 9.68 5.25 -3.61
C LEU A 29 8.72 4.07 -3.78
N SER A 30 7.86 4.07 -4.82
CA SER A 30 6.98 2.93 -5.11
C SER A 30 7.79 1.66 -5.44
N LEU A 31 8.87 1.79 -6.22
CA LEU A 31 9.77 0.67 -6.51
C LEU A 31 10.54 0.22 -5.27
N ALA A 32 11.00 1.15 -4.42
CA ALA A 32 11.66 0.82 -3.16
C ALA A 32 10.76 0.01 -2.22
N ARG A 33 9.46 0.35 -2.15
CA ARG A 33 8.48 -0.49 -1.42
C ARG A 33 8.39 -1.89 -2.00
N TYR A 34 8.35 -2.02 -3.33
CA TYR A 34 8.30 -3.33 -3.98
C TYR A 34 9.56 -4.15 -3.67
N TYR A 35 10.76 -3.61 -3.90
CA TYR A 35 12.01 -4.34 -3.65
C TYR A 35 12.27 -4.64 -2.17
N GLY A 36 11.78 -3.80 -1.25
CA GLY A 36 11.86 -4.04 0.19
C GLY A 36 10.75 -4.93 0.73
N TYR A 37 9.98 -5.65 -0.11
CA TYR A 37 8.86 -6.50 0.33
C TYR A 37 7.80 -5.76 1.17
N ASN A 38 7.54 -4.49 0.85
CA ASN A 38 6.56 -3.61 1.50
C ASN A 38 5.36 -3.29 0.59
N ALA A 39 5.16 -4.04 -0.51
CA ALA A 39 4.00 -3.95 -1.40
C ALA A 39 3.18 -5.25 -1.33
N GLY A 40 1.91 -5.15 -0.95
CA GLY A 40 1.11 -6.30 -0.51
C GLY A 40 0.39 -7.03 -1.64
N MET A 41 0.13 -8.32 -1.44
CA MET A 41 -0.62 -9.13 -2.41
C MET A 41 -2.06 -8.63 -2.59
N LEU A 42 -2.72 -8.13 -1.54
CA LEU A 42 -4.12 -7.71 -1.60
C LEU A 42 -4.35 -6.43 -2.40
N ASP A 43 -3.28 -5.65 -2.63
CA ASP A 43 -3.29 -4.46 -3.46
C ASP A 43 -2.48 -4.73 -4.74
N LEU A 44 -1.18 -4.39 -4.78
CA LEU A 44 -0.36 -4.51 -5.99
C LEU A 44 -0.40 -5.92 -6.63
N GLY A 45 -0.33 -6.98 -5.82
CA GLY A 45 -0.28 -8.36 -6.30
C GLY A 45 -1.55 -8.78 -7.05
N VAL A 46 -2.73 -8.51 -6.48
CA VAL A 46 -4.04 -8.80 -7.07
C VAL A 46 -4.24 -8.05 -8.39
N MET A 47 -3.86 -6.77 -8.45
CA MET A 47 -3.93 -5.99 -9.68
C MET A 47 -3.00 -6.57 -10.75
N SER A 48 -1.79 -6.96 -10.35
CA SER A 48 -0.79 -7.55 -11.24
C SER A 48 -1.24 -8.90 -11.79
N GLN A 49 -1.76 -9.80 -10.93
CA GLN A 49 -2.30 -11.09 -11.32
C GLN A 49 -3.46 -10.93 -12.30
N ALA A 50 -4.39 -9.99 -12.02
CA ALA A 50 -5.50 -9.72 -12.91
C ALA A 50 -5.04 -9.25 -14.30
N ILE A 51 -4.15 -8.26 -14.37
CA ILE A 51 -3.64 -7.76 -15.67
C ILE A 51 -2.85 -8.85 -16.40
N TRP A 52 -2.01 -9.60 -15.67
CA TRP A 52 -1.28 -10.74 -16.21
C TRP A 52 -2.22 -11.78 -16.82
N SER A 53 -3.32 -12.14 -16.16
CA SER A 53 -4.29 -13.10 -16.71
C SER A 53 -4.85 -12.68 -18.08
N GLY A 54 -4.93 -11.36 -18.33
CA GLY A 54 -5.31 -10.81 -19.64
C GLY A 54 -4.34 -11.17 -20.76
N THR A 55 -3.05 -11.28 -20.44
CA THR A 55 -2.02 -11.78 -21.38
C THR A 55 -2.20 -13.26 -21.71
N GLN A 56 -2.89 -14.00 -20.84
CA GLN A 56 -3.23 -15.42 -21.00
C GLN A 56 -4.62 -15.63 -21.63
N GLY A 57 -5.26 -14.57 -22.15
CA GLY A 57 -6.61 -14.65 -22.72
C GLY A 57 -7.73 -14.75 -21.68
N LYS A 58 -7.43 -14.56 -20.39
CA LYS A 58 -8.41 -14.61 -19.28
C LYS A 58 -8.78 -13.18 -18.85
N PRO A 59 -10.06 -12.79 -18.85
CA PRO A 59 -10.44 -11.39 -18.66
C PRO A 59 -10.34 -10.94 -17.19
N LEU A 60 -9.15 -10.47 -16.82
CA LEU A 60 -8.83 -9.84 -15.52
C LEU A 60 -9.16 -10.73 -14.31
N LEU A 61 -8.76 -12.00 -14.37
CA LEU A 61 -8.93 -12.97 -13.29
C LEU A 61 -7.83 -12.83 -12.23
N GLN A 62 -8.25 -12.82 -10.98
CA GLN A 62 -7.41 -12.95 -9.80
C GLN A 62 -7.88 -14.15 -8.97
N THR A 63 -7.03 -14.65 -8.09
CA THR A 63 -7.45 -15.60 -7.05
C THR A 63 -8.20 -14.83 -5.97
N ALA A 64 -9.40 -15.31 -5.62
CA ALA A 64 -10.23 -14.72 -4.59
C ALA A 64 -9.97 -15.35 -3.21
N PRO A 65 -10.05 -14.57 -2.12
CA PRO A 65 -9.90 -15.11 -0.76
C PRO A 65 -10.96 -16.17 -0.41
N ASP A 66 -12.16 -16.08 -0.98
CA ASP A 66 -13.27 -17.03 -0.81
C ASP A 66 -13.23 -18.18 -1.84
N MET A 67 -12.01 -18.56 -2.26
CA MET A 67 -11.66 -19.78 -2.99
C MET A 67 -12.13 -19.81 -4.46
N GLY A 68 -11.22 -19.42 -5.34
CA GLY A 68 -11.31 -19.68 -6.78
C GLY A 68 -11.01 -18.44 -7.62
N PRO A 69 -11.02 -18.57 -8.96
CA PRO A 69 -10.81 -17.43 -9.84
C PRO A 69 -12.00 -16.47 -9.76
N ARG A 70 -11.70 -15.17 -9.71
CA ARG A 70 -12.68 -14.09 -9.75
C ARG A 70 -12.20 -12.99 -10.69
N SER A 71 -13.09 -12.51 -11.55
CA SER A 71 -12.79 -11.35 -12.37
C SER A 71 -12.84 -10.07 -11.55
N ARG A 72 -11.90 -9.14 -11.78
CA ARG A 72 -11.96 -7.75 -11.29
C ARG A 72 -13.26 -7.05 -11.68
N LEU A 73 -13.85 -7.44 -12.81
CA LEU A 73 -15.12 -6.90 -13.31
C LEU A 73 -16.31 -7.25 -12.40
N ALA A 74 -16.21 -8.31 -11.59
CA ALA A 74 -17.22 -8.65 -10.59
C ALA A 74 -17.20 -7.71 -9.37
N VAL A 75 -16.03 -7.14 -9.06
CA VAL A 75 -15.79 -6.42 -7.81
C VAL A 75 -15.80 -4.91 -8.03
N HIS A 76 -14.88 -4.39 -8.85
CA HIS A 76 -14.63 -2.95 -8.97
C HIS A 76 -14.89 -2.37 -10.37
N VAL A 77 -15.02 -3.22 -11.40
CA VAL A 77 -15.15 -2.84 -12.83
C VAL A 77 -14.07 -1.83 -13.24
N GLU A 78 -12.89 -2.37 -13.57
CA GLU A 78 -11.68 -1.60 -13.91
C GLU A 78 -11.24 -1.93 -15.35
N LEU A 79 -12.08 -1.54 -16.32
CA LEU A 79 -11.85 -1.80 -17.75
C LEU A 79 -10.54 -1.21 -18.27
N ILE A 80 -9.99 -0.16 -17.65
CA ILE A 80 -8.71 0.45 -18.01
C ILE A 80 -7.56 -0.56 -17.97
N TYR A 81 -7.67 -1.61 -17.14
CA TYR A 81 -6.64 -2.63 -17.01
C TYR A 81 -6.41 -3.43 -18.29
N PHE A 82 -7.41 -3.52 -19.18
CA PHE A 82 -7.20 -4.09 -20.53
C PHE A 82 -6.20 -3.28 -21.36
N ALA A 83 -6.14 -1.95 -21.19
CA ALA A 83 -5.16 -1.12 -21.87
C ALA A 83 -3.73 -1.32 -21.33
N LEU A 84 -3.60 -1.91 -20.14
CA LEU A 84 -2.31 -2.23 -19.52
C LEU A 84 -1.83 -3.65 -19.83
N VAL A 85 -2.69 -4.52 -20.36
CA VAL A 85 -2.32 -5.88 -20.77
C VAL A 85 -1.16 -5.89 -21.78
N PRO A 86 -1.14 -5.07 -22.85
CA PRO A 86 0.00 -5.03 -23.77
C PRO A 86 1.29 -4.55 -23.11
N LEU A 87 1.20 -3.57 -22.21
CA LEU A 87 2.36 -3.10 -21.44
C LEU A 87 2.92 -4.22 -20.57
N TYR A 88 2.04 -4.96 -19.89
CA TYR A 88 2.42 -6.06 -19.01
C TYR A 88 2.91 -7.29 -19.79
N ALA A 89 2.48 -7.47 -21.05
CA ALA A 89 3.04 -8.49 -21.94
C ALA A 89 4.48 -8.16 -22.35
N LEU A 90 4.84 -6.88 -22.50
CA LEU A 90 6.21 -6.44 -22.80
C LEU A 90 7.12 -6.47 -21.56
N TRP A 91 6.57 -6.14 -20.40
CA TRP A 91 7.27 -6.17 -19.12
C TRP A 91 6.38 -6.84 -18.07
N SER A 92 6.48 -8.16 -17.96
CA SER A 92 5.65 -8.99 -17.09
C SER A 92 6.09 -8.91 -15.62
N SER A 93 6.01 -7.72 -15.04
CA SER A 93 6.35 -7.47 -13.64
C SER A 93 5.44 -6.38 -13.05
N PRO A 94 5.06 -6.47 -11.76
CA PRO A 94 4.34 -5.40 -11.05
C PRO A 94 5.01 -4.02 -11.16
N GLN A 95 6.34 -4.00 -11.33
CA GLN A 95 7.13 -2.78 -11.52
C GLN A 95 6.63 -1.92 -12.70
N ALA A 96 6.23 -2.55 -13.81
CA ALA A 96 5.74 -1.86 -15.00
C ALA A 96 4.49 -1.00 -14.67
N LEU A 97 3.63 -1.53 -13.79
CA LEU A 97 2.41 -0.85 -13.35
C LEU A 97 2.72 0.35 -12.45
N LEU A 98 3.66 0.19 -11.50
CA LEU A 98 4.11 1.28 -10.62
C LEU A 98 4.72 2.43 -11.42
N VAL A 99 5.57 2.12 -12.41
CA VAL A 99 6.18 3.11 -13.31
C VAL A 99 5.10 3.81 -14.13
N ALA A 100 4.19 3.06 -14.77
CA ALA A 100 3.11 3.65 -15.58
C ALA A 100 2.19 4.56 -14.77
N GLN A 101 1.82 4.15 -13.55
CA GLN A 101 1.03 4.96 -12.61
C GLN A 101 1.76 6.25 -12.24
N GLY A 102 3.04 6.18 -11.87
CA GLY A 102 3.84 7.35 -11.51
C GLY A 102 3.99 8.35 -12.65
N LEU A 103 4.21 7.86 -13.88
CA LEU A 103 4.28 8.70 -15.08
C LEU A 103 2.93 9.36 -15.39
N LEU A 104 1.84 8.61 -15.32
CA LEU A 104 0.49 9.14 -15.55
C LEU A 104 0.09 10.16 -14.48
N PHE A 105 0.44 9.93 -13.21
CA PHE A 105 0.29 10.89 -12.13
C PHE A 105 0.96 12.21 -12.49
N VAL A 106 2.26 12.20 -12.79
CA VAL A 106 2.99 13.44 -13.12
C VAL A 106 2.44 14.12 -14.39
N ALA A 107 1.97 13.34 -15.37
CA ALA A 107 1.32 13.88 -16.56
C ALA A 107 0.06 14.72 -16.23
N GLY A 108 -0.62 14.45 -15.12
CA GLY A 108 -1.73 15.25 -14.60
C GLY A 108 -1.35 16.70 -14.23
N ALA A 109 -0.07 17.00 -14.03
CA ALA A 109 0.38 18.38 -13.81
C ALA A 109 0.20 19.26 -15.06
N LEU A 110 0.19 18.65 -16.25
CA LEU A 110 0.01 19.35 -17.52
C LEU A 110 -1.36 20.04 -17.65
N PRO A 111 -2.51 19.36 -17.45
CA PRO A 111 -3.80 20.04 -17.45
C PRO A 111 -3.93 21.04 -16.30
N ALA A 112 -3.40 20.76 -15.10
CA ALA A 112 -3.36 21.74 -13.99
C ALA A 112 -2.67 23.05 -14.40
N TYR A 113 -1.48 22.96 -15.00
CA TYR A 113 -0.71 24.10 -15.49
C TYR A 113 -1.49 24.88 -16.56
N ARG A 114 -2.04 24.18 -17.56
CA ARG A 114 -2.77 24.78 -18.69
C ARG A 114 -4.05 25.50 -18.25
N LEU A 115 -4.82 24.88 -17.36
CA LEU A 115 -6.05 25.45 -16.78
C LEU A 115 -5.75 26.77 -16.06
N ALA A 116 -4.76 26.76 -15.16
CA ALA A 116 -4.36 27.96 -14.44
C ALA A 116 -3.81 29.06 -15.36
N LEU A 117 -3.00 28.69 -16.37
CA LEU A 117 -2.48 29.64 -17.35
C LEU A 117 -3.59 30.32 -18.14
N ARG A 118 -4.61 29.58 -18.59
CA ARG A 118 -5.75 30.15 -19.32
C ARG A 118 -6.61 31.05 -18.44
N SER A 119 -6.90 30.62 -17.21
CA SER A 119 -7.77 31.37 -16.30
C SER A 119 -7.12 32.66 -15.78
N THR A 120 -5.81 32.62 -15.51
CA THR A 120 -5.12 33.73 -14.82
C THR A 120 -4.15 34.52 -15.69
N GLU A 121 -3.84 34.02 -16.90
CA GLU A 121 -2.82 34.56 -17.82
C GLU A 121 -1.46 34.81 -17.16
N SER A 122 -1.10 33.96 -16.19
CA SER A 122 0.11 34.09 -15.38
C SER A 122 0.88 32.77 -15.33
N ILE A 123 2.14 32.80 -15.79
CA ILE A 123 3.07 31.67 -15.71
C ILE A 123 3.30 31.27 -14.24
N LEU A 124 3.42 32.24 -13.34
CA LEU A 124 3.56 31.97 -11.92
C LEU A 124 2.37 31.16 -11.38
N ALA A 125 1.15 31.51 -11.77
CA ALA A 125 -0.04 30.81 -11.33
C ALA A 125 -0.12 29.39 -11.92
N ALA A 126 0.32 29.22 -13.17
CA ALA A 126 0.44 27.93 -13.82
C ALA A 126 1.44 27.01 -13.09
N ARG A 127 2.61 27.53 -12.72
CA ARG A 127 3.62 26.83 -11.90
C ARG A 127 3.06 26.46 -10.52
N CYS A 128 2.44 27.40 -9.82
CA CYS A 128 1.79 27.16 -8.53
C CYS A 128 0.75 26.04 -8.62
N MET A 129 -0.08 26.03 -9.68
CA MET A 129 -1.11 25.00 -9.83
C MET A 129 -0.53 23.61 -10.11
N ALA A 130 0.53 23.54 -10.94
CA ALA A 130 1.26 22.29 -11.15
C ALA A 130 1.83 21.74 -9.83
N LEU A 131 2.44 22.60 -9.01
CA LEU A 131 2.95 22.21 -7.69
C LEU A 131 1.83 21.80 -6.72
N ILE A 132 0.70 22.52 -6.70
CA ILE A 132 -0.45 22.17 -5.86
C ILE A 132 -0.94 20.76 -6.18
N TYR A 133 -1.00 20.38 -7.45
CA TYR A 133 -1.37 19.04 -7.87
C TYR A 133 -0.31 17.99 -7.50
N LEU A 134 0.96 18.22 -7.90
CA LEU A 134 2.06 17.27 -7.70
C LEU A 134 2.39 16.99 -6.23
N LEU A 135 2.13 17.99 -5.36
CA LEU A 135 2.43 17.94 -3.94
C LEU A 135 1.16 17.80 -3.09
N TYR A 136 0.01 17.50 -3.69
CA TYR A 136 -1.20 17.36 -2.88
C TYR A 136 -1.09 16.10 -1.99
N PRO A 137 -1.24 16.19 -0.66
CA PRO A 137 -0.91 15.07 0.24
C PRO A 137 -1.63 13.77 -0.11
N VAL A 138 -2.95 13.84 -0.32
CA VAL A 138 -3.75 12.65 -0.66
C VAL A 138 -3.54 12.14 -2.09
N ALA A 139 -2.93 12.95 -2.97
CA ALA A 139 -2.52 12.47 -4.29
C ALA A 139 -1.23 11.64 -4.17
N GLN A 140 -0.26 12.12 -3.39
CA GLN A 140 1.02 11.43 -3.18
C GLN A 140 0.83 10.14 -2.39
N THR A 141 0.08 10.16 -1.29
CA THR A 141 -0.18 8.94 -0.51
C THR A 141 -0.90 7.89 -1.36
N ALA A 142 -1.86 8.30 -2.21
CA ALA A 142 -2.55 7.38 -3.11
C ALA A 142 -1.60 6.69 -4.10
N VAL A 143 -0.66 7.43 -4.69
CA VAL A 143 0.35 6.87 -5.62
C VAL A 143 1.33 5.96 -4.88
N LEU A 144 1.70 6.33 -3.66
CA LEU A 144 2.63 5.57 -2.84
C LEU A 144 1.98 4.36 -2.19
N PHE A 145 0.66 4.32 -2.03
CA PHE A 145 -0.04 3.26 -1.30
C PHE A 145 0.10 1.90 -1.99
N ASP A 146 -0.16 1.84 -3.30
CA ASP A 146 0.18 0.78 -4.27
C ASP A 146 -0.54 1.09 -5.61
N PHE A 147 -0.55 0.17 -6.58
CA PHE A 147 -1.18 0.38 -7.88
C PHE A 147 -2.72 0.31 -7.84
N HIS A 148 -3.43 1.36 -8.29
CA HIS A 148 -4.90 1.43 -8.19
C HIS A 148 -5.56 2.23 -9.32
N GLY A 149 -6.74 1.78 -9.77
CA GLY A 149 -7.57 2.50 -10.75
C GLY A 149 -7.90 3.96 -10.36
N ASP A 150 -8.05 4.27 -9.07
CA ASP A 150 -8.29 5.64 -8.57
C ASP A 150 -7.16 6.61 -8.94
N THR A 151 -5.92 6.15 -8.83
CA THR A 151 -4.74 6.97 -9.14
C THR A 151 -4.61 7.21 -10.64
N LEU A 152 -5.11 6.29 -11.48
CA LEU A 152 -5.20 6.47 -12.93
C LEU A 152 -6.34 7.44 -13.28
N ALA A 153 -7.49 7.32 -12.61
CA ALA A 153 -8.65 8.18 -12.83
C ALA A 153 -8.35 9.65 -12.50
N MET A 154 -7.56 9.92 -11.46
CA MET A 154 -7.20 11.27 -11.01
C MET A 154 -6.64 12.17 -12.15
N PRO A 155 -5.51 11.86 -12.80
CA PRO A 155 -4.98 12.67 -13.91
C PRO A 155 -5.92 12.65 -15.13
N LEU A 156 -6.59 11.53 -15.44
CA LEU A 156 -7.51 11.43 -16.58
C LEU A 156 -8.74 12.35 -16.43
N LEU A 157 -9.31 12.44 -15.23
CA LEU A 157 -10.37 13.40 -14.90
C LEU A 157 -9.87 14.84 -15.09
N LEU A 158 -8.62 15.13 -14.72
CA LEU A 158 -8.07 16.47 -14.89
C LEU A 158 -7.82 16.82 -16.36
N PHE A 159 -7.41 15.86 -17.20
CA PHE A 159 -7.39 16.02 -18.66
C PHE A 159 -8.79 16.23 -19.25
N ALA A 160 -9.80 15.53 -18.74
CA ALA A 160 -11.20 15.76 -19.14
C ALA A 160 -11.62 17.19 -18.79
N LEU A 161 -11.32 17.68 -17.58
CA LEU A 161 -11.61 19.04 -17.15
C LEU A 161 -10.89 20.09 -18.03
N ASP A 162 -9.62 19.88 -18.37
CA ASP A 162 -8.87 20.74 -19.31
C ASP A 162 -9.50 20.78 -20.71
N ALA A 163 -9.99 19.64 -21.22
CA ALA A 163 -10.65 19.57 -22.51
C ALA A 163 -12.03 20.24 -22.49
N ALA A 164 -12.81 20.05 -21.43
CA ALA A 164 -14.10 20.70 -21.23
C ALA A 164 -13.98 22.22 -21.15
N ASP A 165 -12.96 22.73 -20.44
CA ASP A 165 -12.63 24.15 -20.35
C ASP A 165 -12.32 24.76 -21.74
N ARG A 166 -11.60 24.01 -22.58
CA ARG A 166 -11.35 24.38 -23.99
C ARG A 166 -12.53 24.15 -24.93
N ARG A 167 -13.63 23.56 -24.44
CA ARG A 167 -14.80 23.12 -25.24
C ARG A 167 -14.43 22.15 -26.37
N ASP A 168 -13.34 21.41 -26.21
CA ASP A 168 -12.97 20.33 -27.12
C ASP A 168 -13.71 19.07 -26.69
N TRP A 169 -14.96 18.93 -27.17
CA TRP A 169 -15.86 17.85 -26.78
C TRP A 169 -15.37 16.46 -27.21
N ARG A 170 -14.52 16.38 -28.24
CA ARG A 170 -13.94 15.11 -28.69
C ARG A 170 -12.90 14.64 -27.68
N SER A 171 -11.94 15.50 -27.34
CA SER A 171 -10.95 15.21 -26.30
C SER A 171 -11.63 14.98 -24.94
N PHE A 172 -12.64 15.78 -24.60
CA PHE A 172 -13.40 15.61 -23.36
C PHE A 172 -14.09 14.24 -23.28
N GLY A 173 -14.74 13.80 -24.36
CA GLY A 173 -15.36 12.48 -24.44
C GLY A 173 -14.33 11.35 -24.28
N LEU A 174 -13.18 11.45 -24.94
CA LEU A 174 -12.09 10.47 -24.81
C LEU A 174 -11.58 10.35 -23.38
N TRP A 175 -11.19 11.47 -22.75
CA TRP A 175 -10.67 11.46 -21.38
C TRP A 175 -11.73 11.05 -20.36
N SER A 176 -13.00 11.41 -20.58
CA SER A 176 -14.11 10.95 -19.75
C SER A 176 -14.31 9.44 -19.87
N ALA A 177 -14.24 8.87 -21.07
CA ALA A 177 -14.35 7.43 -21.28
C ALA A 177 -13.19 6.67 -20.62
N LEU A 178 -11.96 7.16 -20.77
CA LEU A 178 -10.79 6.59 -20.07
C LEU A 178 -10.96 6.68 -18.55
N ALA A 179 -11.38 7.81 -18.01
CA ALA A 179 -11.63 7.95 -16.57
C ALA A 179 -12.75 7.00 -16.07
N LEU A 180 -13.88 6.89 -16.79
CA LEU A 180 -14.95 5.95 -16.46
C LEU A 180 -14.46 4.49 -16.44
N SER A 181 -13.55 4.14 -17.35
CA SER A 181 -12.98 2.80 -17.43
C SER A 181 -12.09 2.44 -16.23
N CYS A 182 -11.64 3.42 -15.45
CA CYS A 182 -10.74 3.17 -14.33
C CYS A 182 -11.41 2.50 -13.13
N LYS A 183 -12.66 2.85 -12.83
CA LYS A 183 -13.42 2.27 -11.72
C LYS A 183 -14.90 2.61 -11.83
N MET A 184 -15.80 1.70 -11.44
CA MET A 184 -17.25 1.91 -11.58
C MET A 184 -17.76 3.23 -10.99
N TYR A 185 -17.25 3.63 -9.81
CA TYR A 185 -17.76 4.81 -9.11
C TYR A 185 -17.22 6.13 -9.66
N ILE A 186 -16.28 6.11 -10.62
CA ILE A 186 -15.90 7.31 -11.39
C ILE A 186 -17.07 7.83 -12.26
N ALA A 187 -18.11 7.02 -12.43
CA ALA A 187 -19.43 7.45 -12.90
C ALA A 187 -19.94 8.72 -12.20
N LEU A 188 -19.81 8.79 -10.87
CA LEU A 188 -20.33 9.89 -10.07
C LEU A 188 -19.63 11.23 -10.33
N PRO A 189 -18.28 11.34 -10.30
CA PRO A 189 -17.60 12.57 -10.67
C PRO A 189 -17.86 12.99 -12.12
N ILE A 190 -17.95 12.05 -13.07
CA ILE A 190 -18.31 12.38 -14.46
C ILE A 190 -19.73 12.93 -14.55
N ALA A 191 -20.68 12.31 -13.86
CA ALA A 191 -22.04 12.83 -13.79
C ALA A 191 -22.10 14.23 -13.16
N GLY A 192 -21.30 14.46 -12.12
CA GLY A 192 -21.15 15.76 -11.47
C GLY A 192 -20.51 16.83 -12.37
N ILE A 193 -19.53 16.48 -13.22
CA ILE A 193 -19.02 17.37 -14.27
C ILE A 193 -20.16 17.74 -15.24
N GLY A 194 -20.97 16.77 -15.66
CA GLY A 194 -22.13 17.02 -16.50
C GLY A 194 -23.14 17.97 -15.85
N ALA A 195 -23.48 17.75 -14.58
CA ALA A 195 -24.34 18.63 -13.80
C ALA A 195 -23.76 20.05 -13.69
N TYR A 196 -22.45 20.17 -13.45
CA TYR A 196 -21.77 21.46 -13.44
C TYR A 196 -21.91 22.19 -14.78
N LEU A 197 -21.63 21.51 -15.90
CA LEU A 197 -21.73 22.10 -17.24
C LEU A 197 -23.16 22.54 -17.57
N PHE A 198 -24.16 21.79 -17.10
CA PHE A 198 -25.58 22.09 -17.29
C PHE A 198 -26.03 23.31 -16.46
N LEU A 199 -25.71 23.33 -15.16
CA LEU A 199 -26.20 24.33 -14.21
C LEU A 199 -25.38 25.62 -14.23
N TRP A 200 -24.06 25.53 -14.34
CA TRP A 200 -23.14 26.66 -14.16
C TRP A 200 -22.21 26.90 -15.35
N GLY A 201 -21.89 25.88 -16.15
CA GLY A 201 -20.97 26.00 -17.28
C GLY A 201 -21.58 26.58 -18.56
N GLY A 202 -22.90 26.77 -18.61
CA GLY A 202 -23.61 27.30 -19.77
C GLY A 202 -23.69 26.35 -20.97
N GLN A 203 -23.28 25.09 -20.80
CA GLN A 203 -23.20 24.08 -21.85
C GLN A 203 -24.24 22.99 -21.62
N ARG A 204 -25.53 23.37 -21.67
CA ARG A 204 -26.65 22.49 -21.27
C ARG A 204 -26.68 21.14 -21.99
N ARG A 205 -26.51 21.13 -23.32
CA ARG A 205 -26.54 19.89 -24.10
C ARG A 205 -25.39 18.96 -23.72
N ALA A 206 -24.16 19.47 -23.68
CA ALA A 206 -22.99 18.70 -23.28
C ALA A 206 -23.11 18.21 -21.82
N GLY A 207 -23.60 19.08 -20.92
CA GLY A 207 -23.84 18.75 -19.53
C GLY A 207 -24.85 17.62 -19.34
N LEU A 208 -25.99 17.68 -20.04
CA LEU A 208 -27.01 16.63 -19.98
C LEU A 208 -26.47 15.29 -20.53
N ILE A 209 -25.79 15.30 -21.68
CA ILE A 209 -25.20 14.09 -22.27
C ILE A 209 -24.18 13.48 -21.31
N THR A 210 -23.31 14.29 -20.72
CA THR A 210 -22.27 13.83 -19.79
C THR A 210 -22.87 13.27 -18.51
N ALA A 211 -23.86 13.96 -17.94
CA ALA A 211 -24.57 13.52 -16.74
C ALA A 211 -25.27 12.17 -16.98
N ALA A 212 -26.01 12.07 -18.08
CA ALA A 212 -26.68 10.83 -18.47
C ALA A 212 -25.66 9.71 -18.74
N ALA A 213 -24.57 9.97 -19.47
CA ALA A 213 -23.54 8.97 -19.75
C ALA A 213 -22.88 8.43 -18.47
N GLY A 214 -22.52 9.31 -17.52
CA GLY A 214 -21.97 8.90 -16.23
C GLY A 214 -22.95 8.04 -15.44
N LEU A 215 -24.21 8.45 -15.32
CA LEU A 215 -25.24 7.70 -14.59
C LEU A 215 -25.57 6.36 -15.24
N ILE A 216 -25.74 6.33 -16.56
CA ILE A 216 -26.00 5.09 -17.32
C ILE A 216 -24.83 4.14 -17.17
N TYR A 217 -23.58 4.61 -17.35
CA TYR A 217 -22.41 3.77 -17.14
C TYR A 217 -22.34 3.24 -15.71
N GLY A 218 -22.54 4.10 -14.70
CA GLY A 218 -22.53 3.69 -13.30
C GLY A 218 -23.57 2.62 -12.99
N ALA A 219 -24.80 2.80 -13.50
CA ALA A 219 -25.87 1.81 -13.36
C ALA A 219 -25.53 0.49 -14.06
N LEU A 220 -25.03 0.53 -15.30
CA LEU A 220 -24.62 -0.66 -16.04
C LEU A 220 -23.46 -1.38 -15.34
N ALA A 221 -22.42 -0.65 -14.93
CA ALA A 221 -21.28 -1.21 -14.23
C ALA A 221 -21.70 -1.86 -12.91
N PHE A 222 -22.49 -1.15 -12.10
CA PHE A 222 -22.85 -1.60 -10.75
C PHE A 222 -23.91 -2.71 -10.73
N LEU A 223 -24.93 -2.64 -11.60
CA LEU A 223 -26.08 -3.55 -11.60
C LEU A 223 -25.99 -4.66 -12.64
N VAL A 224 -25.23 -4.48 -13.72
CA VAL A 224 -25.19 -5.44 -14.85
C VAL A 224 -23.82 -6.10 -14.95
N VAL A 225 -22.74 -5.34 -15.16
CA VAL A 225 -21.40 -5.91 -15.37
C VAL A 225 -20.97 -6.75 -14.17
N ARG A 226 -21.11 -6.22 -12.96
CA ARG A 226 -20.76 -6.98 -11.74
C ARG A 226 -21.55 -8.27 -11.59
N GLU A 227 -22.83 -8.25 -11.95
CA GLU A 227 -23.70 -9.44 -11.90
C GLU A 227 -23.33 -10.48 -12.98
N ILE A 228 -22.95 -10.04 -14.18
CA ILE A 228 -22.48 -10.94 -15.26
C ILE A 228 -21.20 -11.67 -14.85
N PHE A 229 -20.29 -10.97 -14.16
CA PHE A 229 -18.97 -11.49 -13.81
C PHE A 229 -18.88 -12.09 -12.39
N LYS A 230 -19.96 -12.06 -11.60
CA LYS A 230 -19.95 -12.64 -10.24
C LYS A 230 -19.66 -14.13 -10.29
N THR A 231 -18.99 -14.64 -9.26
CA THR A 231 -18.69 -16.08 -9.16
C THR A 231 -20.01 -16.87 -9.09
N PRO A 232 -20.23 -17.85 -9.99
CA PRO A 232 -21.43 -18.69 -9.96
C PRO A 232 -21.59 -19.40 -8.61
N GLY A 233 -22.83 -19.46 -8.08
CA GLY A 233 -23.14 -20.15 -6.83
C GLY A 233 -23.09 -19.29 -5.56
N LEU A 234 -22.55 -18.06 -5.60
CA LEU A 234 -22.65 -17.13 -4.47
C LEU A 234 -24.09 -16.60 -4.31
N ALA A 235 -24.64 -16.72 -3.10
CA ALA A 235 -25.97 -16.22 -2.77
C ALA A 235 -25.98 -14.68 -2.62
N GLY A 236 -27.07 -14.05 -3.04
CA GLY A 236 -27.26 -12.59 -3.00
C GLY A 236 -26.82 -11.85 -4.27
N SER A 237 -27.17 -10.58 -4.35
CA SER A 237 -26.69 -9.69 -5.43
C SER A 237 -25.32 -9.14 -5.08
N ALA A 238 -24.46 -8.97 -6.09
CA ALA A 238 -23.17 -8.29 -5.99
C ALA A 238 -23.34 -6.86 -5.47
N ALA A 239 -24.44 -6.20 -5.83
CA ALA A 239 -24.82 -4.89 -5.31
C ALA A 239 -25.07 -4.92 -3.78
N GLY A 240 -25.90 -5.84 -3.30
CA GLY A 240 -26.22 -5.96 -1.88
C GLY A 240 -25.00 -6.32 -1.03
N SER A 241 -24.18 -7.26 -1.51
CA SER A 241 -22.92 -7.64 -0.87
C SER A 241 -21.97 -6.44 -0.73
N TYR A 242 -21.82 -5.62 -1.78
CA TYR A 242 -20.98 -4.42 -1.74
C TYR A 242 -21.44 -3.41 -0.69
N ILE A 243 -22.74 -3.11 -0.66
CA ILE A 243 -23.31 -2.14 0.28
C ILE A 243 -23.12 -2.65 1.71
N SER A 244 -23.42 -3.93 1.96
CA SER A 244 -23.23 -4.50 3.30
C SER A 244 -21.76 -4.49 3.71
N HIS A 245 -20.84 -4.79 2.80
CA HIS A 245 -19.41 -4.84 3.08
C HIS A 245 -18.83 -3.46 3.41
N TYR A 246 -19.20 -2.42 2.67
CA TYR A 246 -18.62 -1.08 2.83
C TYR A 246 -19.43 -0.12 3.69
N PHE A 247 -20.70 -0.41 3.99
CA PHE A 247 -21.60 0.50 4.72
C PHE A 247 -22.49 -0.20 5.76
N GLY A 248 -22.27 -1.49 6.04
CA GLY A 248 -23.10 -2.27 6.98
C GLY A 248 -22.85 -1.94 8.45
N ALA A 249 -21.60 -1.62 8.82
CA ALA A 249 -21.19 -1.42 10.22
C ALA A 249 -21.34 0.04 10.72
N TYR A 250 -22.51 0.66 10.55
CA TYR A 250 -22.74 2.10 10.83
C TYR A 250 -22.41 2.55 12.27
N ARG A 251 -22.41 1.63 13.26
CA ARG A 251 -22.05 1.93 14.64
C ARG A 251 -20.58 2.35 14.79
N GLU A 252 -19.70 1.94 13.87
CA GLU A 252 -18.28 2.32 13.89
C GLU A 252 -18.04 3.77 13.51
N ILE A 253 -19.02 4.42 12.86
CA ILE A 253 -18.87 5.82 12.41
C ILE A 253 -18.74 6.76 13.61
N SER A 254 -19.50 6.52 14.69
CA SER A 254 -19.44 7.37 15.89
C SER A 254 -18.13 7.21 16.65
N SER A 255 -17.61 5.97 16.79
CA SER A 255 -16.33 5.71 17.46
C SER A 255 -15.12 6.24 16.68
N THR A 256 -15.26 6.44 15.37
CA THR A 256 -14.19 6.95 14.49
C THR A 256 -14.41 8.39 14.02
N ALA A 257 -15.40 9.10 14.58
CA ALA A 257 -15.83 10.42 14.11
C ALA A 257 -14.71 11.47 14.12
N LEU A 258 -13.90 11.52 15.18
CA LEU A 258 -12.77 12.45 15.28
C LEU A 258 -11.73 12.19 14.18
N VAL A 259 -11.38 10.92 13.97
CA VAL A 259 -10.41 10.54 12.93
C VAL A 259 -10.94 10.89 11.54
N ARG A 260 -12.23 10.62 11.25
CA ARG A 260 -12.87 11.02 9.99
C ARG A 260 -12.86 12.54 9.80
N ALA A 261 -13.12 13.32 10.85
CA ALA A 261 -13.05 14.78 10.81
C ALA A 261 -11.62 15.29 10.53
N LEU A 262 -10.60 14.67 11.10
CA LEU A 262 -9.20 14.98 10.79
C LEU A 262 -8.87 14.65 9.33
N ASN A 263 -9.38 13.55 8.79
CA ASN A 263 -9.21 13.21 7.37
C ASN A 263 -9.85 14.28 6.47
N VAL A 264 -11.05 14.80 6.79
CA VAL A 264 -11.64 15.94 6.06
C VAL A 264 -10.70 17.14 6.04
N ALA A 265 -10.10 17.48 7.19
CA ALA A 265 -9.16 18.58 7.29
C ALA A 265 -7.90 18.35 6.43
N ILE A 266 -7.38 17.12 6.37
CA ILE A 266 -6.23 16.77 5.51
C ILE A 266 -6.60 16.82 4.02
N ILE A 267 -7.79 16.33 3.66
CA ILE A 267 -8.23 16.26 2.26
C ILE A 267 -8.47 17.66 1.69
N PHE A 268 -9.15 18.55 2.40
CA PHE A 268 -9.58 19.85 1.86
C PHE A 268 -8.79 21.04 2.41
N GLY A 269 -8.24 20.93 3.62
CA GLY A 269 -7.56 22.02 4.32
C GLY A 269 -6.41 22.66 3.54
N PRO A 270 -5.50 21.90 2.90
CA PRO A 270 -4.33 22.47 2.23
C PRO A 270 -4.68 23.51 1.16
N ALA A 271 -5.82 23.35 0.48
CA ALA A 271 -6.28 24.23 -0.59
C ALA A 271 -7.46 25.15 -0.19
N LEU A 272 -8.00 25.04 1.03
CA LEU A 272 -9.31 25.59 1.40
C LEU A 272 -9.45 27.11 1.17
N ILE A 273 -8.37 27.87 1.38
CA ILE A 273 -8.35 29.34 1.27
C ILE A 273 -8.85 29.82 -0.10
N LEU A 274 -8.38 29.17 -1.16
CA LEU A 274 -8.79 29.44 -2.53
C LEU A 274 -9.92 28.54 -2.99
N ALA A 275 -9.87 27.25 -2.66
CA ALA A 275 -10.87 26.27 -3.09
C ALA A 275 -12.29 26.63 -2.65
N ARG A 276 -12.48 27.25 -1.47
CA ARG A 276 -13.81 27.73 -1.01
C ARG A 276 -14.45 28.75 -1.95
N ARG A 277 -13.65 29.48 -2.74
CA ARG A 277 -14.15 30.46 -3.72
C ARG A 277 -14.60 29.78 -5.02
N GLY A 278 -14.08 28.60 -5.31
CA GLY A 278 -14.54 27.68 -6.35
C GLY A 278 -15.42 26.54 -5.81
N TRP A 279 -16.23 26.79 -4.78
CA TRP A 279 -17.03 25.77 -4.06
C TRP A 279 -17.89 24.87 -4.97
N ARG A 280 -18.29 25.34 -6.15
CA ARG A 280 -19.07 24.56 -7.13
C ARG A 280 -18.32 23.29 -7.55
N TRP A 281 -16.99 23.36 -7.67
CA TRP A 281 -16.17 22.19 -7.98
C TRP A 281 -15.99 21.28 -6.77
N LEU A 282 -15.94 21.83 -5.55
CA LEU A 282 -15.94 21.02 -4.33
C LEU A 282 -17.22 20.17 -4.23
N LEU A 283 -18.37 20.67 -4.66
CA LEU A 283 -19.61 19.88 -4.72
C LEU A 283 -19.55 18.69 -5.69
N VAL A 284 -18.71 18.75 -6.72
CA VAL A 284 -18.54 17.65 -7.68
C VAL A 284 -17.69 16.53 -7.07
N GLY A 285 -16.62 16.89 -6.34
CA GLY A 285 -15.73 15.92 -5.69
C GLY A 285 -16.22 15.41 -4.33
N SER A 286 -17.05 16.19 -3.61
CA SER A 286 -17.48 15.86 -2.24
C SER A 286 -18.28 14.56 -2.10
N PRO A 287 -19.14 14.13 -3.05
CA PRO A 287 -19.85 12.86 -2.91
C PRO A 287 -18.90 11.66 -2.84
N LEU A 288 -17.78 11.71 -3.58
CA LEU A 288 -16.77 10.65 -3.54
C LEU A 288 -16.01 10.65 -2.22
N ALA A 289 -15.58 11.83 -1.77
CA ALA A 289 -14.94 11.99 -0.46
C ALA A 289 -15.86 11.52 0.67
N LEU A 290 -17.15 11.87 0.61
CA LEU A 290 -18.15 11.47 1.59
C LEU A 290 -18.38 9.96 1.59
N ALA A 291 -18.43 9.31 0.42
CA ALA A 291 -18.58 7.87 0.34
C ALA A 291 -17.40 7.13 1.01
N ALA A 292 -16.16 7.57 0.78
CA ALA A 292 -14.99 7.04 1.47
C ALA A 292 -15.02 7.34 2.98
N LEU A 293 -15.36 8.57 3.36
CA LEU A 293 -15.49 9.01 4.75
C LEU A 293 -16.64 8.38 5.51
N LEU A 294 -17.65 7.81 4.86
CA LEU A 294 -18.75 7.07 5.49
C LEU A 294 -18.55 5.56 5.42
N SER A 295 -17.54 5.10 4.68
CA SER A 295 -17.28 3.68 4.54
C SER A 295 -16.85 3.07 5.88
N THR A 296 -17.41 1.91 6.17
CA THR A 296 -17.10 1.03 7.29
C THR A 296 -16.55 -0.31 6.80
N GLY A 297 -15.97 -0.30 5.59
CA GLY A 297 -15.24 -1.44 5.06
C GLY A 297 -13.98 -1.76 5.89
N PRO A 298 -13.44 -2.98 5.73
CA PRO A 298 -12.26 -3.42 6.46
C PRO A 298 -11.05 -2.52 6.21
N GLY A 299 -10.10 -2.50 7.16
CA GLY A 299 -8.84 -1.75 7.05
C GLY A 299 -8.96 -0.23 7.26
N GLY A 300 -10.15 0.28 7.57
CA GLY A 300 -10.35 1.72 7.83
C GLY A 300 -10.22 2.56 6.55
N SER A 301 -10.93 2.18 5.49
CA SER A 301 -10.93 2.84 4.17
C SER A 301 -11.11 4.38 4.18
N TYR A 302 -11.55 4.97 5.28
CA TYR A 302 -11.67 6.42 5.46
C TYR A 302 -10.33 7.14 5.69
N TYR A 303 -9.21 6.43 5.94
CA TYR A 303 -7.92 7.08 6.17
C TYR A 303 -7.34 7.71 4.89
N TYR A 304 -6.75 8.92 5.03
CA TYR A 304 -6.21 9.73 3.94
C TYR A 304 -4.99 9.13 3.24
N TYR A 305 -4.29 8.21 3.91
CA TYR A 305 -3.10 7.59 3.36
C TYR A 305 -3.42 6.51 2.30
N TYR A 306 -4.69 6.12 2.17
CA TYR A 306 -5.18 5.23 1.11
C TYR A 306 -5.51 5.97 -0.19
N HIS A 307 -5.74 5.20 -1.25
CA HIS A 307 -5.95 5.69 -2.62
C HIS A 307 -7.34 6.33 -2.87
N HIS A 308 -8.31 6.15 -1.97
CA HIS A 308 -9.73 6.48 -2.21
C HIS A 308 -10.02 7.97 -2.49
N TYR A 309 -9.12 8.86 -2.06
CA TYR A 309 -9.28 10.31 -2.25
C TYR A 309 -8.61 10.84 -3.52
N ALA A 310 -7.89 10.01 -4.28
CA ALA A 310 -7.17 10.44 -5.48
C ALA A 310 -8.08 11.16 -6.49
N ALA A 311 -9.25 10.60 -6.78
CA ALA A 311 -10.20 11.19 -7.73
C ALA A 311 -10.95 12.43 -7.20
N VAL A 312 -10.74 12.83 -5.94
CA VAL A 312 -11.23 14.12 -5.40
C VAL A 312 -10.29 15.27 -5.77
N VAL A 313 -8.99 15.00 -5.90
CA VAL A 313 -7.94 15.99 -6.17
C VAL A 313 -8.18 16.84 -7.42
N PRO A 314 -8.65 16.31 -8.56
CA PRO A 314 -8.91 17.12 -9.76
C PRO A 314 -9.94 18.24 -9.50
N PHE A 315 -10.91 17.98 -8.64
CA PHE A 315 -11.95 18.94 -8.28
C PHE A 315 -11.48 19.98 -7.28
N ILE A 316 -10.54 19.62 -6.40
CA ILE A 316 -9.84 20.58 -5.54
C ILE A 316 -8.99 21.51 -6.41
N VAL A 317 -8.22 20.97 -7.36
CA VAL A 317 -7.44 21.74 -8.34
C VAL A 317 -8.34 22.71 -9.10
N MET A 318 -9.47 22.24 -9.65
CA MET A 318 -10.44 23.09 -10.33
C MET A 318 -11.05 24.17 -9.43
N ALA A 319 -11.32 23.85 -8.16
CA ALA A 319 -11.82 24.82 -7.19
C ALA A 319 -10.80 25.94 -6.92
N VAL A 320 -9.49 25.61 -6.85
CA VAL A 320 -8.42 26.60 -6.70
C VAL A 320 -8.27 27.44 -7.97
N VAL A 321 -8.32 26.84 -9.16
CA VAL A 321 -8.26 27.56 -10.46
C VAL A 321 -9.41 28.56 -10.56
N ASP A 322 -10.65 28.11 -10.38
CA ASP A 322 -11.86 28.98 -10.43
C ASP A 322 -11.80 30.08 -9.35
N GLY A 323 -11.35 29.72 -8.14
CA GLY A 323 -11.17 30.67 -7.05
C GLY A 323 -10.16 31.78 -7.37
N ALA A 324 -8.99 31.42 -7.91
CA ALA A 324 -7.94 32.37 -8.30
C ALA A 324 -8.37 33.24 -9.49
N GLY A 325 -8.99 32.64 -10.52
CA GLY A 325 -9.52 33.35 -11.70
C GLY A 325 -10.52 34.43 -11.33
N ARG A 326 -11.51 34.10 -10.49
CA ARG A 326 -12.52 35.08 -10.01
C ARG A 326 -11.91 36.22 -9.20
N MET A 327 -10.89 35.93 -8.39
CA MET A 327 -10.22 36.99 -7.63
C MET A 327 -9.44 37.93 -8.55
N ARG A 328 -8.79 37.40 -9.59
CA ARG A 328 -8.14 38.20 -10.62
C ARG A 328 -9.13 39.11 -11.35
N GLU A 329 -10.24 38.56 -11.83
CA GLU A 329 -11.29 39.34 -12.51
C GLU A 329 -11.80 40.49 -11.62
N ARG A 330 -12.03 40.22 -10.33
CA ARG A 330 -12.42 41.25 -9.37
C ARG A 330 -11.37 42.33 -9.18
N SER A 331 -10.09 41.96 -9.06
CA SER A 331 -8.99 42.92 -8.98
C SER A 331 -8.95 43.84 -10.22
N LEU A 332 -9.04 43.25 -11.42
CA LEU A 332 -9.07 44.03 -12.67
C LEU A 332 -10.29 44.97 -12.74
N SER A 333 -11.45 44.51 -12.28
CA SER A 333 -12.67 45.35 -12.26
C SER A 333 -12.60 46.49 -11.24
N ASN A 334 -11.88 46.31 -10.12
CA ASN A 334 -11.67 47.36 -9.13
C ASN A 334 -10.67 48.41 -9.59
N ASP A 335 -9.60 48.00 -10.30
CA ASP A 335 -8.61 48.91 -10.87
C ASP A 335 -9.19 49.77 -12.01
N GLN A 336 -10.25 49.30 -12.67
CA GLN A 336 -10.96 50.01 -13.74
C GLN A 336 -12.10 50.93 -13.25
N ARG A 337 -12.43 50.95 -11.96
CA ARG A 337 -13.37 51.95 -11.43
C ARG A 337 -12.71 53.33 -11.51
N PRO A 338 -13.35 54.34 -12.12
CA PRO A 338 -12.84 55.70 -12.05
C PRO A 338 -12.67 56.06 -10.57
N THR A 339 -11.46 56.43 -10.17
CA THR A 339 -11.30 57.23 -8.96
C THR A 339 -12.18 58.45 -9.19
N THR A 340 -13.28 58.57 -8.45
CA THR A 340 -14.15 59.74 -8.43
C THR A 340 -13.37 60.94 -7.88
N ASN A 341 -12.37 61.41 -8.65
CA ASN A 341 -11.71 62.69 -8.48
C ASN A 341 -12.22 63.71 -9.52
N ASP A 342 -13.07 63.30 -10.47
CA ASP A 342 -13.73 64.21 -11.42
C ASP A 342 -15.14 64.65 -10.98
N GLN A 343 -15.62 64.19 -9.81
CA GLN A 343 -16.84 64.71 -9.18
C GLN A 343 -16.56 65.52 -7.89
N GLU A 344 -15.30 65.63 -7.48
CA GLU A 344 -14.90 66.33 -6.24
C GLU A 344 -14.48 67.79 -6.46
N LEU A 345 -14.73 68.36 -7.65
CA LEU A 345 -14.59 69.80 -7.90
C LEU A 345 -15.87 70.62 -7.61
N ALA A 346 -16.90 70.01 -7.02
CA ALA A 346 -18.18 70.68 -6.74
C ALA A 346 -18.73 70.51 -5.31
N ALA A 347 -18.01 69.85 -4.39
CA ALA A 347 -18.47 69.69 -3.00
C ALA A 347 -17.45 70.26 -2.01
N ASP A 348 -17.58 71.57 -1.83
CA ASP A 348 -16.92 72.41 -0.84
C ASP A 348 -17.07 71.84 0.59
N LYS A 349 -15.95 71.88 1.34
CA LYS A 349 -15.85 71.92 2.82
C LYS A 349 -16.84 71.07 3.63
N ARG A 350 -16.36 69.95 4.16
CA ARG A 350 -16.31 69.70 5.63
C ARG A 350 -15.70 68.35 5.98
N SER A 351 -14.78 68.42 6.94
CA SER A 351 -14.35 67.34 7.83
C SER A 351 -13.47 66.25 7.20
N SER A 352 -12.18 66.42 7.45
CA SER A 352 -11.11 65.44 7.36
C SER A 352 -11.40 64.23 8.25
N PHE A 353 -11.91 63.15 7.67
CA PHE A 353 -11.66 61.79 8.14
C PHE A 353 -11.23 60.95 6.95
N VAL A 354 -9.98 61.14 6.53
CA VAL A 354 -9.31 60.16 5.67
C VAL A 354 -9.10 58.93 6.54
N VAL A 355 -10.10 58.06 6.57
CA VAL A 355 -9.92 56.68 7.02
C VAL A 355 -8.94 56.08 6.02
N ARG A 356 -7.65 56.12 6.36
CA ARG A 356 -6.64 55.26 5.78
C ARG A 356 -7.14 53.84 6.03
N ARG A 357 -7.89 53.26 5.08
CA ARG A 357 -8.15 51.83 5.02
C ARG A 357 -6.82 51.16 4.71
N SER A 358 -5.99 51.04 5.74
CA SER A 358 -4.92 50.06 5.81
C SER A 358 -5.57 48.69 5.97
N SER A 359 -6.28 48.23 4.93
CA SER A 359 -6.51 46.80 4.79
C SER A 359 -5.38 46.28 3.92
N SER A 360 -4.55 45.40 4.49
CA SER A 360 -3.69 44.51 3.72
C SER A 360 -4.59 43.76 2.73
N GLN A 361 -4.81 44.32 1.53
CA GLN A 361 -5.66 43.71 0.53
C GLN A 361 -4.92 42.48 0.00
N ARG A 362 -5.32 41.29 0.45
CA ARG A 362 -4.81 40.02 -0.06
C ARG A 362 -4.95 39.99 -1.58
N THR A 363 -3.83 39.93 -2.28
CA THR A 363 -3.82 39.78 -3.73
C THR A 363 -4.09 38.32 -4.10
N TRP A 364 -4.71 38.07 -5.25
CA TRP A 364 -4.96 36.70 -5.72
C TRP A 364 -3.65 35.92 -5.93
N ARG A 365 -2.56 36.62 -6.32
CA ARG A 365 -1.21 36.04 -6.40
C ARG A 365 -0.69 35.64 -5.03
N GLY A 366 -0.85 36.52 -4.02
CA GLY A 366 -0.45 36.25 -2.64
C GLY A 366 -1.21 35.06 -2.04
N ASP A 367 -2.54 35.02 -2.18
CA ASP A 367 -3.36 33.89 -1.72
C ASP A 367 -2.94 32.57 -2.44
N LEU A 368 -2.60 32.62 -3.73
CA LEU A 368 -2.16 31.43 -4.49
C LEU A 368 -0.78 30.92 -4.08
N ILE A 369 0.20 31.82 -3.91
CA ILE A 369 1.52 31.45 -3.38
C ILE A 369 1.36 30.86 -1.98
N PHE A 370 0.55 31.51 -1.13
CA PHE A 370 0.31 31.02 0.23
C PHE A 370 -0.36 29.65 0.24
N THR A 371 -1.37 29.40 -0.61
CA THR A 371 -1.94 28.06 -0.79
C THR A 371 -0.91 27.04 -1.26
N THR A 372 -0.04 27.41 -2.21
CA THR A 372 1.04 26.52 -2.68
C THR A 372 1.99 26.16 -1.55
N LEU A 373 2.35 27.13 -0.69
CA LEU A 373 3.20 26.90 0.49
C LEU A 373 2.51 26.00 1.53
N ILE A 374 1.21 26.17 1.79
CA ILE A 374 0.47 25.28 2.69
C ILE A 374 0.46 23.85 2.15
N VAL A 375 0.21 23.67 0.85
CA VAL A 375 0.24 22.34 0.21
C VAL A 375 1.62 21.71 0.33
N PHE A 376 2.70 22.47 0.07
CA PHE A 376 4.07 22.00 0.25
C PHE A 376 4.35 21.58 1.71
N ILE A 377 3.98 22.41 2.69
CA ILE A 377 4.19 22.10 4.11
C ILE A 377 3.36 20.88 4.52
N SER A 378 2.11 20.79 4.08
CA SER A 378 1.25 19.63 4.35
C SER A 378 1.81 18.36 3.74
N SER A 379 2.35 18.41 2.53
CA SER A 379 3.07 17.30 1.89
C SER A 379 4.26 16.85 2.73
N ALA A 380 5.14 17.79 3.10
CA ALA A 380 6.33 17.52 3.90
C ALA A 380 6.03 16.96 5.30
N LEU A 381 4.88 17.31 5.89
CA LEU A 381 4.48 16.82 7.23
C LEU A 381 3.70 15.50 7.18
N LEU A 382 2.85 15.31 6.19
CA LEU A 382 1.88 14.21 6.15
C LEU A 382 2.31 13.04 5.28
N VAL A 383 3.25 13.24 4.35
CA VAL A 383 3.65 12.22 3.38
C VAL A 383 5.09 11.78 3.64
N ASN A 384 5.31 10.47 3.69
CA ASN A 384 6.64 9.86 3.86
C ASN A 384 7.46 10.00 2.58
N THR A 385 8.02 11.18 2.33
CA THR A 385 8.84 11.48 1.14
C THR A 385 10.12 12.22 1.54
N PRO A 386 11.14 12.27 0.66
CA PRO A 386 12.35 13.07 0.86
C PRO A 386 12.13 14.56 1.19
N LEU A 387 10.93 15.11 0.96
CA LEU A 387 10.56 16.47 1.36
C LEU A 387 10.36 16.60 2.88
N SER A 388 10.12 15.50 3.58
CA SER A 388 9.93 15.46 5.02
C SER A 388 11.27 15.36 5.75
N PRO A 389 11.55 16.18 6.78
CA PRO A 389 12.74 15.96 7.61
C PRO A 389 12.71 14.62 8.34
N PHE A 390 11.52 14.10 8.65
CA PHE A 390 11.34 12.79 9.31
C PHE A 390 11.73 11.61 8.41
N PHE A 391 11.74 11.78 7.08
CA PHE A 391 12.19 10.76 6.15
C PHE A 391 13.67 10.43 6.37
N TRP A 392 14.50 11.45 6.54
CA TRP A 392 15.95 11.30 6.68
C TRP A 392 16.38 10.88 8.07
N GLN A 393 15.49 10.96 9.07
CA GLN A 393 15.76 10.49 10.43
C GLN A 393 15.75 8.96 10.54
N GLY A 394 15.14 8.26 9.57
CA GLY A 394 15.07 6.79 9.57
C GLY A 394 14.33 6.22 10.79
N SER A 395 13.35 6.96 11.33
CA SER A 395 12.49 6.44 12.41
C SER A 395 11.68 5.22 11.90
N PRO A 396 11.27 4.30 12.79
CA PRO A 396 10.45 3.14 12.40
C PRO A 396 9.26 3.53 11.51
N GLY A 397 9.10 2.86 10.36
CA GLY A 397 8.06 3.14 9.37
C GLY A 397 8.26 4.42 8.54
N LYS A 398 9.46 5.04 8.54
CA LYS A 398 9.77 6.26 7.78
C LYS A 398 11.06 6.10 6.97
N GLY A 399 11.09 6.75 5.80
CA GLY A 399 12.29 6.79 4.97
C GLY A 399 12.90 5.42 4.69
N PHE A 400 14.21 5.31 4.92
CA PHE A 400 14.99 4.10 4.67
C PHE A 400 14.83 2.99 5.72
N ASP A 401 13.88 3.13 6.67
CA ASP A 401 13.49 2.02 7.54
C ASP A 401 12.99 0.83 6.70
N SER A 402 13.33 -0.39 7.11
CA SER A 402 13.04 -1.61 6.34
C SER A 402 11.55 -1.91 6.21
N THR A 403 10.70 -1.33 7.07
CA THR A 403 9.25 -1.48 6.97
C THR A 403 8.59 -0.36 6.15
N ALA A 404 9.39 0.44 5.43
CA ALA A 404 8.94 1.52 4.57
C ALA A 404 9.60 1.43 3.18
N TYR A 405 10.78 2.06 2.99
CA TYR A 405 11.51 2.07 1.71
C TYR A 405 12.89 1.43 1.79
N GLY A 406 13.32 1.01 2.98
CA GLY A 406 14.57 0.29 3.16
C GLY A 406 14.49 -1.13 2.59
N SER A 407 15.63 -1.62 2.10
CA SER A 407 15.83 -3.03 1.78
C SER A 407 16.91 -3.60 2.69
N THR A 408 16.76 -4.87 3.04
CA THR A 408 17.67 -5.63 3.90
C THR A 408 18.45 -6.66 3.09
N SER A 409 19.49 -7.24 3.69
CA SER A 409 20.20 -8.36 3.06
C SER A 409 19.30 -9.59 2.89
N ARG A 410 18.37 -9.80 3.82
CA ARG A 410 17.32 -10.83 3.77
C ARG A 410 16.42 -10.74 2.54
N ASP A 411 16.15 -9.55 2.01
CA ASP A 411 15.31 -9.43 0.80
C ASP A 411 15.92 -10.14 -0.41
N ARG A 412 17.26 -10.19 -0.49
CA ARG A 412 17.95 -10.98 -1.52
C ARG A 412 17.81 -12.48 -1.30
N VAL A 413 17.73 -12.93 -0.04
CA VAL A 413 17.46 -14.33 0.30
C VAL A 413 16.04 -14.70 -0.13
N LYS A 414 15.05 -13.82 0.08
CA LYS A 414 13.68 -14.01 -0.42
C LYS A 414 13.66 -14.13 -1.94
N ASP A 415 14.32 -13.23 -2.67
CA ASP A 415 14.40 -13.29 -4.14
C ASP A 415 15.03 -14.61 -4.61
N ALA A 416 16.16 -15.02 -4.03
CA ALA A 416 16.84 -16.26 -4.37
C ALA A 416 15.98 -17.50 -4.07
N PHE A 417 15.35 -17.54 -2.89
CA PHE A 417 14.48 -18.64 -2.47
C PHE A 417 13.27 -18.81 -3.40
N LEU A 418 12.61 -17.69 -3.76
CA LEU A 418 11.47 -17.72 -4.68
C LEU A 418 11.91 -18.16 -6.09
N ALA A 419 13.06 -17.69 -6.57
CA ALA A 419 13.58 -18.05 -7.89
C ALA A 419 14.01 -19.53 -7.98
N GLU A 420 14.56 -20.07 -6.90
CA GLU A 420 15.04 -21.45 -6.83
C GLU A 420 13.89 -22.46 -6.73
N TYR A 421 12.91 -22.19 -5.88
CA TYR A 421 11.92 -23.20 -5.52
C TYR A 421 10.55 -23.00 -6.16
N VAL A 422 10.13 -21.77 -6.47
CA VAL A 422 8.75 -21.49 -6.89
C VAL A 422 8.63 -21.55 -8.40
N THR A 423 8.07 -22.64 -8.91
CA THR A 423 7.84 -22.77 -10.36
C THR A 423 6.73 -21.82 -10.85
N PRO A 424 6.80 -21.34 -12.11
CA PRO A 424 5.82 -20.39 -12.65
C PRO A 424 4.39 -20.93 -12.76
N GLN A 425 4.23 -22.24 -12.98
CA GLN A 425 2.91 -22.87 -13.21
C GLN A 425 2.26 -23.43 -11.94
N ALA A 426 3.01 -23.59 -10.84
CA ALA A 426 2.46 -24.17 -9.62
C ALA A 426 1.33 -23.31 -9.03
N ALA A 427 0.30 -23.99 -8.52
CA ALA A 427 -0.68 -23.37 -7.64
C ALA A 427 -0.05 -23.18 -6.26
N VAL A 428 0.00 -21.93 -5.79
CA VAL A 428 0.76 -21.58 -4.59
C VAL A 428 -0.09 -20.84 -3.58
N ALA A 429 0.13 -21.12 -2.30
CA ALA A 429 -0.17 -20.18 -1.21
C ALA A 429 1.16 -19.58 -0.73
N ALA A 430 1.26 -18.26 -0.61
CA ALA A 430 2.50 -17.62 -0.14
C ALA A 430 2.23 -16.53 0.90
N SER A 431 3.18 -16.28 1.79
CA SER A 431 3.15 -15.15 2.71
C SER A 431 2.88 -13.84 1.96
N MET A 432 2.14 -12.91 2.57
CA MET A 432 1.50 -11.77 1.89
C MET A 432 2.45 -10.95 1.00
N PHE A 433 3.69 -10.72 1.45
CA PHE A 433 4.66 -9.90 0.71
C PHE A 433 5.47 -10.72 -0.29
N LEU A 434 5.70 -12.01 -0.02
CA LEU A 434 6.31 -12.93 -0.98
C LEU A 434 5.41 -13.13 -2.20
N ALA A 435 4.10 -13.28 -1.96
CA ALA A 435 3.09 -13.49 -3.00
C ALA A 435 3.12 -12.41 -4.10
N THR A 436 3.30 -11.14 -3.76
CA THR A 436 3.38 -10.04 -4.73
C THR A 436 4.49 -10.23 -5.77
N HIS A 437 5.61 -10.85 -5.38
CA HIS A 437 6.77 -11.09 -6.25
C HIS A 437 6.56 -12.26 -7.20
N ILE A 438 5.54 -13.08 -6.94
CA ILE A 438 5.19 -14.25 -7.74
C ILE A 438 3.76 -14.18 -8.31
N ALA A 439 3.19 -12.98 -8.42
CA ALA A 439 1.78 -12.75 -8.79
C ALA A 439 1.37 -13.26 -10.18
N ASN A 440 2.33 -13.48 -11.09
CA ASN A 440 2.07 -13.92 -12.46
C ASN A 440 1.77 -15.43 -12.55
N ARG A 441 0.66 -15.85 -11.95
CA ARG A 441 0.20 -17.25 -11.96
C ARG A 441 -1.31 -17.34 -11.82
N GLU A 442 -1.87 -18.49 -12.22
CA GLU A 442 -3.32 -18.69 -12.20
C GLU A 442 -3.90 -18.77 -10.79
N THR A 443 -3.18 -19.47 -9.90
CA THR A 443 -3.61 -19.72 -8.53
C THR A 443 -2.54 -19.21 -7.58
N LEU A 444 -2.87 -18.14 -6.85
CA LEU A 444 -2.03 -17.56 -5.81
C LEU A 444 -2.89 -17.13 -4.62
N TYR A 445 -2.83 -17.92 -3.56
CA TYR A 445 -3.43 -17.58 -2.28
C TYR A 445 -2.42 -16.93 -1.34
N VAL A 446 -2.93 -16.32 -0.27
CA VAL A 446 -2.11 -15.82 0.84
C VAL A 446 -2.17 -16.84 1.98
N VAL A 447 -1.02 -17.16 2.59
CA VAL A 447 -0.92 -18.06 3.74
C VAL A 447 -1.85 -17.60 4.87
N ARG A 448 -1.69 -16.34 5.28
CA ARG A 448 -2.60 -15.69 6.24
C ARG A 448 -3.13 -14.37 5.70
N TYR A 449 -4.44 -14.29 5.57
CA TYR A 449 -5.10 -13.04 5.21
C TYR A 449 -5.29 -12.16 6.44
N SER A 450 -5.25 -10.84 6.26
CA SER A 450 -5.41 -9.87 7.35
C SER A 450 -6.78 -9.95 8.05
N ASP A 451 -7.80 -10.47 7.38
CA ASP A 451 -9.15 -10.68 7.91
C ASP A 451 -9.35 -12.08 8.54
N ASP A 452 -8.34 -12.94 8.50
CA ASP A 452 -8.36 -14.29 9.06
C ASP A 452 -7.44 -14.38 10.28
N SER A 453 -7.91 -13.84 11.40
CA SER A 453 -7.13 -13.81 12.64
C SER A 453 -6.93 -15.20 13.28
N GLY A 454 -7.62 -16.23 12.81
CA GLY A 454 -7.55 -17.60 13.35
C GLY A 454 -6.88 -18.64 12.45
N GLY A 455 -6.44 -18.25 11.24
CA GLY A 455 -5.86 -19.18 10.28
C GLY A 455 -6.84 -20.22 9.73
N GLU A 456 -8.15 -19.94 9.83
CA GLU A 456 -9.20 -20.92 9.49
C GLU A 456 -9.31 -21.17 7.98
N ARG A 457 -8.74 -20.27 7.17
CA ARG A 457 -8.83 -20.31 5.70
C ARG A 457 -7.77 -21.22 5.09
N LEU A 458 -6.57 -21.30 5.66
CA LEU A 458 -5.47 -22.08 5.08
C LEU A 458 -5.85 -23.57 4.88
N PRO A 459 -6.44 -24.29 5.87
CA PRO A 459 -6.85 -25.69 5.67
C PRO A 459 -7.78 -25.91 4.46
N ARG A 460 -8.59 -24.91 4.13
CA ARG A 460 -9.52 -24.96 2.99
C ARG A 460 -8.84 -24.62 1.66
N ILE A 461 -7.72 -23.91 1.71
CA ILE A 461 -6.87 -23.58 0.56
C ILE A 461 -5.92 -24.73 0.23
N LEU A 462 -5.43 -25.49 1.23
CA LEU A 462 -4.46 -26.57 1.04
C LEU A 462 -4.84 -27.54 -0.10
N PRO A 463 -6.11 -28.01 -0.24
CA PRO A 463 -6.52 -28.86 -1.36
C PRO A 463 -6.35 -28.25 -2.75
N LEU A 464 -6.24 -26.92 -2.86
CA LEU A 464 -6.23 -26.16 -4.11
C LEU A 464 -4.82 -25.74 -4.55
N VAL A 465 -3.79 -26.07 -3.76
CA VAL A 465 -2.39 -25.68 -4.02
C VAL A 465 -1.47 -26.89 -4.03
N ASP A 466 -0.39 -26.75 -4.79
CA ASP A 466 0.69 -27.73 -4.92
C ASP A 466 1.83 -27.42 -3.94
N MET A 467 2.01 -26.13 -3.61
CA MET A 467 3.11 -25.63 -2.80
C MET A 467 2.64 -24.52 -1.87
N VAL A 468 3.27 -24.41 -0.70
CA VAL A 468 3.07 -23.31 0.24
C VAL A 468 4.42 -22.70 0.61
N VAL A 469 4.53 -21.38 0.50
CA VAL A 469 5.73 -20.62 0.88
C VAL A 469 5.40 -19.75 2.08
N ALA A 470 5.86 -20.16 3.26
CA ALA A 470 5.61 -19.44 4.51
C ALA A 470 6.88 -18.70 4.97
N ASP A 471 6.73 -17.72 5.87
CA ASP A 471 7.84 -16.97 6.44
C ASP A 471 7.78 -17.01 7.97
N ALA A 472 8.58 -17.90 8.56
CA ALA A 472 8.73 -18.04 10.00
C ALA A 472 9.54 -16.90 10.64
N LEU A 473 10.14 -16.00 9.86
CA LEU A 473 10.76 -14.75 10.32
C LEU A 473 10.02 -13.55 9.71
N PHE A 474 8.69 -13.60 9.72
CA PHE A 474 7.83 -12.58 9.13
C PHE A 474 8.19 -11.17 9.62
N ASP A 475 8.75 -10.38 8.72
CA ASP A 475 9.44 -9.11 9.02
C ASP A 475 8.57 -7.87 8.77
N TRP A 476 7.34 -8.06 8.31
CA TRP A 476 6.37 -7.00 8.19
C TRP A 476 5.69 -6.69 9.53
N ARG A 477 5.42 -5.40 9.75
CA ARG A 477 4.59 -4.93 10.86
C ARG A 477 3.77 -3.71 10.46
N VAL A 478 2.56 -3.63 10.97
CA VAL A 478 1.73 -2.41 10.94
C VAL A 478 1.26 -2.06 12.33
N VAL A 479 1.47 -0.80 12.70
CA VAL A 479 1.00 -0.24 13.97
C VAL A 479 -0.36 0.41 13.75
N SER A 480 -1.39 -0.10 14.42
CA SER A 480 -2.75 0.46 14.42
C SER A 480 -3.23 0.67 15.84
N GLY A 481 -3.09 1.89 16.36
CA GLY A 481 -3.35 2.19 17.77
C GLY A 481 -2.35 1.46 18.67
N GLU A 482 -2.85 0.70 19.65
CA GLU A 482 -2.02 -0.13 20.55
C GLU A 482 -1.71 -1.52 19.98
N LYS A 483 -2.33 -1.91 18.85
CA LYS A 483 -2.10 -3.22 18.22
C LYS A 483 -1.01 -3.11 17.16
N VAL A 484 -0.03 -3.99 17.25
CA VAL A 484 0.96 -4.22 16.18
C VAL A 484 0.59 -5.53 15.50
N LEU A 485 0.16 -5.45 14.24
CA LEU A 485 -0.06 -6.60 13.37
C LEU A 485 1.26 -6.96 12.67
N GLY A 486 1.43 -8.23 12.29
CA GLY A 486 2.68 -8.76 11.77
C GLY A 486 3.57 -9.35 12.86
N LYS A 487 4.91 -9.29 12.66
CA LYS A 487 5.96 -9.96 13.46
C LYS A 487 6.03 -11.47 13.22
N ILE A 488 7.02 -12.09 13.82
CA ILE A 488 7.31 -13.53 13.70
C ILE A 488 6.09 -14.42 14.00
N ASP A 489 5.24 -14.03 14.95
CA ASP A 489 4.06 -14.81 15.35
C ASP A 489 2.87 -14.71 14.39
N TYR A 490 3.01 -13.91 13.32
CA TYR A 490 1.93 -13.67 12.38
C TYR A 490 1.50 -14.92 11.62
N GLU A 491 2.40 -15.86 11.30
CA GLU A 491 2.05 -17.07 10.53
C GLU A 491 2.22 -18.36 11.35
N ALA A 492 2.41 -18.25 12.68
CA ALA A 492 2.76 -19.39 13.52
C ALA A 492 1.66 -20.48 13.58
N ALA A 493 0.39 -20.10 13.51
CA ALA A 493 -0.73 -21.05 13.49
C ALA A 493 -0.79 -21.79 12.14
N GLU A 494 -0.57 -21.07 11.06
CA GLU A 494 -0.55 -21.58 9.69
C GLU A 494 0.63 -22.54 9.47
N ILE A 495 1.81 -22.22 9.98
CA ILE A 495 2.99 -23.10 9.91
C ILE A 495 2.75 -24.37 10.74
N LYS A 496 2.10 -24.27 11.91
CA LYS A 496 1.71 -25.44 12.71
C LYS A 496 0.81 -26.37 11.91
N GLU A 497 -0.21 -25.81 11.24
CA GLU A 497 -1.14 -26.58 10.42
C GLU A 497 -0.41 -27.30 9.28
N LEU A 498 0.50 -26.62 8.58
CA LEU A 498 1.29 -27.19 7.49
C LEU A 498 2.20 -28.34 7.93
N LEU A 499 2.84 -28.23 9.10
CA LEU A 499 3.66 -29.30 9.67
C LEU A 499 2.83 -30.50 10.14
N GLY A 500 1.54 -30.29 10.44
CA GLY A 500 0.60 -31.33 10.85
C GLY A 500 -0.20 -31.97 9.71
N ASP A 501 -0.25 -31.36 8.52
CA ASP A 501 -1.00 -31.86 7.37
C ASP A 501 -0.23 -33.00 6.68
N PRO A 502 -0.77 -34.24 6.62
CA PRO A 502 -0.07 -35.38 6.04
C PRO A 502 0.10 -35.29 4.51
N SER A 503 -0.55 -34.33 3.87
CA SER A 503 -0.47 -34.11 2.42
C SER A 503 0.70 -33.23 2.02
N PHE A 504 1.33 -32.54 2.97
CA PHE A 504 2.43 -31.61 2.74
C PHE A 504 3.66 -31.99 3.56
N ALA A 505 4.83 -31.81 2.97
CA ALA A 505 6.11 -31.98 3.64
C ALA A 505 6.94 -30.70 3.50
N LEU A 506 7.65 -30.33 4.58
CA LEU A 506 8.63 -29.25 4.55
C LEU A 506 9.83 -29.67 3.69
N ARG A 507 9.95 -29.13 2.48
CA ARG A 507 10.99 -29.50 1.51
C ARG A 507 12.28 -28.74 1.66
N ALA A 508 12.19 -27.46 2.00
CA ALA A 508 13.34 -26.59 2.11
C ALA A 508 13.07 -25.50 3.13
N GLU A 509 14.14 -25.06 3.80
CA GLU A 509 14.14 -23.87 4.63
C GLU A 509 15.38 -23.02 4.36
N ARG A 510 15.24 -21.69 4.44
CA ARG A 510 16.37 -20.75 4.33
C ARG A 510 16.01 -19.45 5.03
N ASP A 511 16.73 -19.10 6.10
CA ASP A 511 16.50 -17.85 6.84
C ASP A 511 15.05 -17.63 7.29
N GLY A 512 14.44 -18.69 7.83
CA GLY A 512 13.04 -18.72 8.23
C GLY A 512 12.03 -18.79 7.07
N LEU A 513 12.44 -18.71 5.80
CA LEU A 513 11.57 -19.01 4.68
C LEU A 513 11.36 -20.52 4.60
N LEU A 514 10.12 -20.95 4.45
CA LEU A 514 9.73 -22.36 4.47
C LEU A 514 9.02 -22.72 3.17
N LEU A 515 9.46 -23.80 2.53
CA LEU A 515 8.78 -24.39 1.38
C LEU A 515 8.11 -25.69 1.78
N PHE A 516 6.80 -25.74 1.67
CA PHE A 516 6.02 -26.97 1.76
C PHE A 516 5.56 -27.40 0.37
N THR A 517 5.68 -28.68 0.05
CA THR A 517 5.12 -29.25 -1.19
C THR A 517 4.32 -30.49 -0.89
N ARG A 518 3.48 -30.91 -1.84
CA ARG A 518 2.85 -32.22 -1.77
C ARG A 518 3.86 -33.35 -1.62
N GLY A 519 3.50 -34.35 -0.81
CA GLY A 519 4.30 -35.56 -0.58
C GLY A 519 4.67 -35.75 0.90
N ASP A 520 5.42 -36.80 1.15
CA ASP A 520 5.80 -37.31 2.48
C ASP A 520 7.32 -37.18 2.76
N ASP A 521 8.13 -37.06 1.72
CA ASP A 521 9.56 -36.81 1.85
C ASP A 521 9.82 -35.33 2.19
N GLY A 522 10.50 -35.05 3.28
CA GLY A 522 10.77 -33.69 3.74
C GLY A 522 11.71 -33.68 4.93
N LEU A 523 12.08 -32.47 5.34
CA LEU A 523 12.83 -32.19 6.55
C LEU A 523 11.96 -32.54 7.76
N ARG A 524 12.44 -33.47 8.59
CA ARG A 524 11.71 -33.90 9.79
C ARG A 524 11.67 -32.78 10.81
N GLN A 525 10.53 -32.64 11.49
CA GLN A 525 10.28 -31.66 12.54
C GLN A 525 9.47 -32.33 13.66
N GLU A 526 10.15 -32.77 14.72
CA GLU A 526 9.57 -33.59 15.79
C GLU A 526 9.76 -32.91 17.15
N ILE A 527 8.77 -33.03 18.01
CA ILE A 527 8.87 -32.62 19.41
C ILE A 527 8.18 -33.63 20.31
N THR A 528 8.79 -33.93 21.45
CA THR A 528 8.25 -34.85 22.45
C THR A 528 8.48 -34.29 23.84
N ALA A 529 7.47 -34.41 24.68
CA ALA A 529 7.52 -33.99 26.07
C ALA A 529 7.72 -35.24 26.96
N LEU A 530 8.76 -35.24 27.79
CA LEU A 530 9.19 -36.37 28.60
C LEU A 530 9.10 -36.02 30.09
N ASP A 531 8.46 -36.89 30.87
CA ASP A 531 8.46 -36.79 32.32
C ASP A 531 9.80 -37.35 32.85
N ALA A 532 10.65 -36.46 33.36
CA ALA A 532 11.96 -36.83 33.88
C ALA A 532 11.95 -36.88 35.42
N ALA A 533 12.31 -38.04 35.98
CA ALA A 533 12.47 -38.19 37.44
C ALA A 533 13.78 -37.54 37.93
N GLU A 534 14.83 -37.59 37.11
CA GLU A 534 16.10 -36.90 37.32
C GLU A 534 16.49 -36.14 36.05
N LEU A 535 16.92 -34.90 36.23
CA LEU A 535 17.25 -34.02 35.12
C LEU A 535 18.74 -34.15 34.77
N PRO A 536 19.08 -34.31 33.48
CA PRO A 536 20.47 -34.27 33.06
C PRO A 536 21.11 -32.93 33.47
N PRO A 537 22.44 -32.92 33.71
CA PRO A 537 23.14 -31.69 34.06
C PRO A 537 22.93 -30.64 32.97
N MET A 538 22.60 -29.42 33.38
CA MET A 538 22.37 -28.30 32.47
C MET A 538 23.64 -27.96 31.69
N SER A 539 23.51 -27.86 30.36
CA SER A 539 24.58 -27.42 29.45
C SER A 539 24.61 -25.90 29.29
N ALA A 540 23.46 -25.22 29.30
CA ALA A 540 23.40 -23.75 29.21
C ALA A 540 22.08 -23.15 29.78
N ASP A 541 22.12 -21.89 30.19
CA ASP A 541 20.97 -21.14 30.73
C ASP A 541 20.62 -19.95 29.82
N PHE A 542 19.34 -19.82 29.46
CA PHE A 542 18.79 -18.75 28.62
C PHE A 542 17.75 -17.89 29.35
N GLY A 543 17.79 -17.85 30.68
CA GLY A 543 16.81 -17.16 31.53
C GLY A 543 15.68 -18.09 31.95
N PRO A 544 14.48 -18.00 31.35
CA PRO A 544 13.35 -18.89 31.68
C PRO A 544 13.46 -20.27 31.01
N VAL A 545 14.37 -20.47 30.06
CA VAL A 545 14.61 -21.75 29.37
C VAL A 545 16.04 -22.21 29.64
N GLN A 546 16.22 -23.50 29.88
CA GLN A 546 17.52 -24.15 30.08
C GLN A 546 17.75 -25.22 29.02
N LEU A 547 18.99 -25.31 28.53
CA LEU A 547 19.44 -26.37 27.65
C LEU A 547 20.10 -27.46 28.49
N LEU A 548 19.59 -28.67 28.41
CA LEU A 548 20.12 -29.83 29.11
C LEU A 548 21.13 -30.59 28.24
N GLY A 549 20.87 -30.66 26.93
CA GLY A 549 21.77 -31.30 25.97
C GLY A 549 21.42 -30.91 24.54
N ALA A 550 22.42 -30.92 23.67
CA ALA A 550 22.25 -30.71 22.24
C ALA A 550 23.23 -31.60 21.45
N GLN A 551 22.75 -32.15 20.35
CA GLN A 551 23.54 -32.95 19.43
C GLN A 551 23.18 -32.58 18.00
N VAL A 552 24.20 -32.40 17.14
CA VAL A 552 24.00 -32.20 15.70
C VAL A 552 24.79 -33.28 14.97
N THR A 553 24.10 -34.05 14.12
CA THR A 553 24.66 -35.20 13.41
C THR A 553 24.51 -35.00 11.91
N ALA A 554 25.61 -35.12 11.17
CA ALA A 554 25.55 -35.09 9.70
C ALA A 554 24.86 -36.35 9.16
N MET A 555 23.87 -36.17 8.28
CA MET A 555 23.11 -37.28 7.68
C MET A 555 23.62 -37.68 6.29
N GLY A 556 24.55 -36.90 5.72
CA GLY A 556 25.07 -37.05 4.36
C GLY A 556 24.77 -35.81 3.51
N GLY A 557 25.69 -35.48 2.60
CA GLY A 557 25.62 -34.23 1.83
C GLY A 557 25.66 -33.01 2.75
N ARG A 558 24.67 -32.13 2.63
CA ARG A 558 24.51 -30.89 3.42
C ARG A 558 23.33 -30.95 4.39
N ARG A 559 22.84 -32.16 4.70
CA ARG A 559 21.71 -32.40 5.62
C ARG A 559 22.21 -32.77 7.01
N TYR A 560 21.62 -32.16 8.03
CA TYR A 560 21.97 -32.37 9.43
C TYR A 560 20.72 -32.65 10.25
N LEU A 561 20.82 -33.59 11.19
CA LEU A 561 19.83 -33.82 12.23
C LEU A 561 20.28 -33.11 13.50
N ALA A 562 19.49 -32.16 13.97
CA ALA A 562 19.72 -31.46 15.22
C ALA A 562 18.73 -31.97 16.28
N GLU A 563 19.24 -32.23 17.48
CA GLU A 563 18.48 -32.69 18.63
C GLU A 563 18.80 -31.77 19.81
N PHE A 564 17.76 -31.23 20.45
CA PHE A 564 17.91 -30.37 21.63
C PHE A 564 16.97 -30.84 22.74
N GLU A 565 17.44 -30.77 23.98
CA GLU A 565 16.67 -31.06 25.18
C GLU A 565 16.54 -29.79 26.03
N TRP A 566 15.32 -29.29 26.12
CA TRP A 566 14.98 -28.05 26.82
C TRP A 566 14.19 -28.31 28.09
N GLN A 567 14.26 -27.36 29.01
CA GLN A 567 13.41 -27.32 30.19
C GLN A 567 13.09 -25.88 30.59
N LEU A 568 11.90 -25.66 31.15
CA LEU A 568 11.55 -24.38 31.79
C LEU A 568 12.11 -24.25 33.20
N LYS A 569 12.60 -23.05 33.49
CA LYS A 569 12.94 -22.60 34.83
C LYS A 569 11.70 -22.01 35.52
N GLY A 570 10.93 -22.86 36.17
CA GLY A 570 9.74 -22.45 36.91
C GLY A 570 8.47 -22.52 36.05
N ALA A 571 7.55 -21.57 36.28
CA ALA A 571 6.25 -21.57 35.63
C ALA A 571 6.34 -21.25 34.13
N PRO A 572 5.38 -21.74 33.32
CA PRO A 572 5.31 -21.42 31.89
C PRO A 572 5.23 -19.93 31.63
N PRO A 573 5.92 -19.42 30.59
CA PRO A 573 5.80 -18.03 30.19
C PRO A 573 4.35 -17.75 29.74
N THR A 574 3.93 -16.49 29.89
CA THR A 574 2.58 -16.05 29.50
C THR A 574 2.35 -16.00 27.99
N SER A 575 3.43 -16.02 27.22
CA SER A 575 3.43 -16.07 25.76
C SER A 575 4.47 -17.08 25.31
N ARG A 576 4.27 -17.66 24.12
CA ARG A 576 5.29 -18.52 23.51
C ARG A 576 6.57 -17.73 23.26
N LEU A 577 7.69 -18.43 23.37
CA LEU A 577 9.03 -17.96 23.05
C LEU A 577 9.54 -18.70 21.82
N VAL A 578 10.58 -18.18 21.18
CA VAL A 578 11.16 -18.79 19.97
C VAL A 578 12.67 -18.94 20.11
N ALA A 579 13.17 -20.14 19.87
CA ALA A 579 14.59 -20.38 19.67
C ALA A 579 14.96 -20.13 18.20
N ILE A 580 16.00 -19.32 18.00
CA ILE A 580 16.56 -19.05 16.67
C ILE A 580 18.05 -19.36 16.72
N SER A 581 18.48 -20.21 15.80
CA SER A 581 19.87 -20.56 15.59
C SER A 581 20.48 -19.84 14.41
N GLN A 582 21.80 -19.66 14.45
CA GLN A 582 22.59 -19.03 13.40
C GLN A 582 23.99 -19.63 13.34
N PHE A 583 24.61 -19.59 12.17
CA PHE A 583 26.00 -20.01 11.97
C PHE A 583 26.93 -18.80 11.99
N ASP A 584 27.98 -18.87 12.78
CA ASP A 584 28.99 -17.80 12.82
C ASP A 584 29.61 -17.59 11.44
N GLY A 585 29.53 -16.37 10.93
CA GLY A 585 30.09 -16.00 9.62
C GLY A 585 29.20 -16.28 8.41
N ILE A 586 27.99 -16.83 8.60
CA ILE A 586 26.99 -16.95 7.52
C ILE A 586 25.83 -15.98 7.81
N PRO A 587 25.81 -14.79 7.17
CA PRO A 587 24.70 -13.85 7.34
C PRO A 587 23.42 -14.41 6.73
N ASP A 588 22.27 -14.02 7.28
CA ASP A 588 20.94 -14.40 6.78
C ASP A 588 20.78 -15.92 6.58
N ALA A 589 21.32 -16.71 7.51
CA ALA A 589 21.19 -18.17 7.55
C ALA A 589 20.62 -18.61 8.91
N ARG A 590 19.52 -17.97 9.32
CA ARG A 590 18.86 -18.28 10.58
C ARG A 590 17.95 -19.49 10.44
N ILE A 591 17.93 -20.30 11.49
CA ILE A 591 17.10 -21.48 11.63
C ILE A 591 16.13 -21.21 12.77
N VAL A 592 14.83 -21.18 12.45
CA VAL A 592 13.79 -21.09 13.47
C VAL A 592 13.52 -22.50 13.97
N HIS A 593 13.56 -22.72 15.28
CA HIS A 593 13.27 -24.02 15.86
C HIS A 593 11.75 -24.27 15.83
N LEU A 594 11.24 -24.66 14.67
CA LEU A 594 9.81 -24.88 14.43
C LEU A 594 9.15 -25.83 15.45
N PRO A 595 9.78 -26.94 15.91
CA PRO A 595 9.09 -27.86 16.79
C PRO A 595 8.73 -27.21 18.14
N SER A 596 9.70 -26.59 18.82
CA SER A 596 9.48 -25.87 20.08
C SER A 596 8.76 -24.53 19.90
N TYR A 597 8.72 -23.99 18.69
CA TYR A 597 8.04 -22.73 18.41
C TYR A 597 6.54 -22.90 18.10
N VAL A 598 6.17 -23.83 17.21
CA VAL A 598 4.78 -23.94 16.71
C VAL A 598 4.09 -25.26 17.05
N LEU A 599 4.82 -26.38 17.13
CA LEU A 599 4.20 -27.68 17.42
C LEU A 599 3.84 -27.83 18.90
N LEU A 600 4.81 -27.60 19.78
CA LEU A 600 4.63 -27.55 21.24
C LEU A 600 5.30 -26.29 21.81
N PRO A 601 4.61 -25.13 21.78
CA PRO A 601 5.15 -23.86 22.25
C PRO A 601 5.40 -23.83 23.76
N THR A 602 6.32 -22.97 24.19
CA THR A 602 6.79 -22.88 25.59
C THR A 602 5.71 -22.55 26.62
N ASP A 603 4.64 -21.88 26.22
CA ASP A 603 3.48 -21.57 27.07
C ASP A 603 2.63 -22.82 27.42
N GLN A 604 2.91 -23.96 26.78
CA GLN A 604 2.26 -25.25 27.03
C GLN A 604 3.15 -26.25 27.79
N TRP A 605 4.42 -25.93 28.01
CA TRP A 605 5.35 -26.83 28.71
C TRP A 605 5.00 -26.93 30.19
N GLN A 606 5.24 -28.07 30.82
CA GLN A 606 5.03 -28.23 32.27
C GLN A 606 6.35 -28.05 33.04
N PRO A 607 6.32 -27.44 34.25
CA PRO A 607 7.51 -27.37 35.10
C PRO A 607 8.07 -28.76 35.41
N GLY A 608 9.39 -28.94 35.27
CA GLY A 608 10.06 -30.22 35.50
C GLY A 608 10.04 -31.19 34.30
N GLN A 609 9.28 -30.88 33.25
CA GLN A 609 9.27 -31.66 32.02
C GLN A 609 10.53 -31.41 31.18
N VAL A 610 11.03 -32.45 30.50
CA VAL A 610 12.10 -32.32 29.50
C VAL A 610 11.46 -32.34 28.12
N ILE A 611 11.70 -31.29 27.34
CA ILE A 611 11.20 -31.16 25.98
C ILE A 611 12.31 -31.52 25.01
N ARG A 612 12.18 -32.66 24.34
CA ARG A 612 13.09 -33.07 23.29
C ARG A 612 12.55 -32.63 21.95
N GLU A 613 13.26 -31.76 21.26
CA GLU A 613 13.01 -31.44 19.86
C GLU A 613 14.06 -32.09 18.96
N ARG A 614 13.63 -32.54 17.78
CA ARG A 614 14.49 -33.15 16.77
C ARG A 614 14.07 -32.60 15.43
N PHE A 615 14.98 -32.00 14.69
CA PHE A 615 14.66 -31.47 13.39
C PHE A 615 15.82 -31.59 12.42
N GLU A 616 15.48 -31.73 11.15
CA GLU A 616 16.45 -31.79 10.07
C GLU A 616 16.52 -30.45 9.37
N ILE A 617 17.74 -30.07 9.00
CA ILE A 617 18.01 -28.89 8.19
C ILE A 617 18.82 -29.31 6.97
N GLU A 618 18.74 -28.52 5.92
CA GLU A 618 19.62 -28.64 4.76
C GLU A 618 20.26 -27.28 4.48
N LEU A 619 21.59 -27.25 4.49
CA LEU A 619 22.32 -26.03 4.17
C LEU A 619 22.38 -25.84 2.66
N PRO A 620 22.12 -24.62 2.16
CA PRO A 620 22.05 -24.39 0.73
C PRO A 620 23.43 -24.51 0.06
N ALA A 621 23.43 -24.73 -1.25
CA ALA A 621 24.65 -24.94 -2.04
C ALA A 621 25.61 -23.74 -1.98
N GLU A 622 25.09 -22.54 -1.75
CA GLU A 622 25.86 -21.30 -1.66
C GLU A 622 26.71 -21.18 -0.39
N VAL A 623 26.40 -21.95 0.67
CA VAL A 623 27.24 -21.99 1.87
C VAL A 623 28.58 -22.60 1.49
N ALA A 624 29.66 -21.86 1.74
CA ALA A 624 31.00 -22.32 1.43
C ALA A 624 31.37 -23.55 2.29
N PRO A 625 32.19 -24.48 1.76
CA PRO A 625 32.74 -25.55 2.58
C PRO A 625 33.62 -24.95 3.69
N GLY A 626 33.45 -25.44 4.91
CA GLY A 626 34.11 -24.87 6.07
C GLY A 626 33.57 -25.37 7.39
N SER A 627 34.17 -24.92 8.48
CA SER A 627 33.75 -25.24 9.84
C SER A 627 33.03 -24.04 10.44
N TYR A 628 31.81 -24.24 10.92
CA TYR A 628 30.93 -23.18 11.39
C TYR A 628 30.42 -23.47 12.79
N THR A 629 30.52 -22.48 13.67
CA THR A 629 29.93 -22.57 15.01
C THR A 629 28.43 -22.37 14.91
N TRP A 630 27.67 -23.35 15.39
CA TRP A 630 26.23 -23.24 15.58
C TRP A 630 25.94 -22.52 16.89
N ARG A 631 25.27 -21.36 16.83
CA ARG A 631 24.81 -20.63 18.01
C ARG A 631 23.30 -20.60 18.08
N THR A 632 22.75 -20.66 19.29
CA THR A 632 21.31 -20.56 19.52
C THR A 632 21.02 -19.45 20.52
N GLY A 633 19.96 -18.70 20.29
CA GLY A 633 19.39 -17.71 21.21
C GLY A 633 17.88 -17.89 21.35
N TRP A 634 17.32 -17.36 22.44
CA TRP A 634 15.87 -17.34 22.68
C TRP A 634 15.34 -15.91 22.66
N TYR A 635 14.20 -15.72 22.00
CA TYR A 635 13.62 -14.42 21.71
C TYR A 635 12.14 -14.36 22.09
N ASP A 636 11.68 -13.15 22.41
CA ASP A 636 10.27 -12.84 22.60
C ASP A 636 9.63 -12.46 21.25
N PRO A 637 8.74 -13.29 20.68
CA PRO A 637 8.11 -13.03 19.39
C PRO A 637 7.16 -11.82 19.41
N ALA A 638 6.79 -11.31 20.59
CA ALA A 638 6.05 -10.06 20.71
C ALA A 638 6.91 -8.83 20.37
N GLN A 639 8.24 -8.93 20.41
CA GLN A 639 9.16 -7.87 20.03
C GLN A 639 9.30 -7.83 18.51
N SER A 640 9.23 -6.63 17.94
CA SER A 640 9.20 -6.47 16.48
C SER A 640 10.56 -6.70 15.82
N GLU A 641 11.63 -6.75 16.62
CA GLU A 641 13.01 -6.93 16.20
C GLU A 641 13.46 -8.40 16.33
N ALA A 642 12.57 -9.29 16.81
CA ALA A 642 12.85 -10.72 16.95
C ALA A 642 13.19 -11.39 15.62
N TYR A 643 12.52 -10.98 14.53
CA TYR A 643 12.84 -11.49 13.18
C TYR A 643 14.30 -11.23 12.80
N ALA A 644 14.90 -10.17 13.34
CA ALA A 644 16.27 -9.73 13.07
C ALA A 644 17.29 -10.28 14.07
N THR A 645 16.86 -11.19 14.97
CA THR A 645 17.67 -11.72 16.08
C THR A 645 18.36 -10.63 16.92
N ASP A 646 17.74 -9.44 17.00
CA ASP A 646 18.29 -8.27 17.68
C ASP A 646 18.38 -8.51 19.19
N GLN A 647 19.47 -8.06 19.81
CA GLN A 647 19.70 -8.23 21.24
C GLN A 647 18.55 -7.70 22.12
N ARG A 648 17.84 -6.65 21.68
CA ARG A 648 16.70 -6.06 22.39
C ARG A 648 15.48 -6.99 22.47
N SER A 649 15.37 -7.92 21.53
CA SER A 649 14.30 -8.91 21.47
C SER A 649 14.62 -10.21 22.21
N ARG A 650 15.87 -10.35 22.67
CA ARG A 650 16.35 -11.52 23.39
C ARG A 650 15.82 -11.54 24.83
N LEU A 651 15.68 -12.73 25.41
CA LEU A 651 15.19 -12.85 26.78
C LEU A 651 16.13 -12.14 27.78
N PRO A 652 15.59 -11.43 28.80
CA PRO A 652 16.41 -10.72 29.77
C PRO A 652 17.43 -11.64 30.47
N GLY A 653 18.69 -11.24 30.47
CA GLY A 653 19.79 -12.00 31.10
C GLY A 653 20.29 -13.20 30.29
N SER A 654 19.76 -13.42 29.08
CA SER A 654 20.24 -14.48 28.18
C SER A 654 21.30 -13.98 27.19
N VAL A 655 22.12 -14.91 26.72
CA VAL A 655 23.11 -14.70 25.65
C VAL A 655 22.96 -15.79 24.60
N ASP A 656 23.42 -15.53 23.37
CA ASP A 656 23.49 -16.59 22.37
C ASP A 656 24.61 -17.55 22.78
N VAL A 657 24.30 -18.84 22.83
CA VAL A 657 25.24 -19.86 23.29
C VAL A 657 25.75 -20.66 22.11
N ALA A 658 27.06 -20.89 22.06
CA ALA A 658 27.66 -21.81 21.11
C ALA A 658 27.30 -23.24 21.50
N ILE A 659 26.62 -23.94 20.60
CA ILE A 659 26.10 -25.29 20.84
C ILE A 659 27.13 -26.33 20.41
N THR A 660 27.57 -26.23 19.17
CA THR A 660 28.54 -27.15 18.57
C THR A 660 29.19 -26.51 17.35
N THR A 661 30.16 -27.20 16.77
CA THR A 661 30.73 -26.85 15.46
C THR A 661 30.26 -27.87 14.44
N ILE A 662 29.81 -27.42 13.27
CA ILE A 662 29.48 -28.27 12.14
C ILE A 662 30.51 -28.08 11.02
N ASP A 663 30.84 -29.16 10.34
CA ASP A 663 31.67 -29.13 9.14
C ASP A 663 30.79 -29.29 7.90
N VAL A 664 30.88 -28.32 6.99
CA VAL A 664 30.20 -28.31 5.69
C VAL A 664 31.17 -28.84 4.64
N GLY A 665 30.83 -30.00 4.06
CA GLY A 665 31.59 -30.64 2.99
C GLY A 665 31.49 -29.89 1.66
N GLN A 666 32.33 -30.29 0.69
CA GLN A 666 32.26 -29.78 -0.69
C GLN A 666 30.91 -30.10 -1.34
#